data_AF-A0A3D9CW56-F1
#
_entry.id   AF-A0A3D9CW56-F1
#
_cell.length_a   1.000
_cell.length_b   1.000
_cell.length_c   1.000
_cell.angle_alpha   90.00
_cell.angle_beta   90.00
_cell.angle_gamma   90.00
#
_symmetry.space_group_name_H-M   'P 1'
#
loop_
_entity.id
_entity.type
_entity.pdbx_description
1 polymer ?
#
loop_
_entity_poly.entity_id
_entity_poly.type
_entity_poly.pdbx_seq_one_letter_code
_entity_poly.pdbx_strand_id
1 'polypeptide(L)'
;MTNFLKNYSDVISCKIIAPETVGLSNNFANALLATDVLSKFEIYAGHQYVGIGSAYKGFLNTNKEIWMTEFLINWNSNGGTRNFSWNTDAFDFAKSINDVMVGGGNAWIHYATKRYYGMMGDGQFGTVAGEMTKRGYILSHFAKYTTGSRRLDAIWSDQGSMQGSAYINDSGDKVTLMVFNSSANTYNLKVDLPFYTTSAQRILTNETTNMVSSNLNFTETFRPTIQVNPSSFITFVFNKSNIREVSNMTGQDINYTKIESQTVTNPAFGTTYQLSGKTATLYNSTPLISSNMNDANGYVSLDDRYNKLVFHVNSYTTSNLPTSSNTTLYYVDNAGVVKSYNYGTVNLPSSGSSNFDLTFDISRAVLTTGCKGIIGLRNGNFSSVLTFNFGDVYFAISNEKAMKFAGVYSDGDSNLMDVYENTYYTSLDFTSVTAINTSANWKSKMANSNSIFYVNSGSGFINSKAANSNVVSGTVAASLELSDQGGDFNAPFAFSATSASYTKALSGYSVIVLPFEANVPVGVQAYNMLPSSSKVLCTSVPNGKIPANTPVLINGNGTFTFTGSGSVSTTKAIVSNQFNADYSTVKAYTGGYVLKTVGGVTGFYKISSGSETVPAFSAYISEENAYSASLLPLEFETLAVQGISDSKLQLYPNPAKNEIFVNWKSSDAAYSIIDAKGSLISHQSKLISGKNRIDISKLTSGVYFIEIYDAGKSIRTKFIKQ
;
A
#
# COMPACT_ATOMS: atom_id res chain seq x y z
N MET A 1 -25.53 16.48 44.30
CA MET A 1 -26.30 15.98 43.13
C MET A 1 -26.87 14.58 43.37
N THR A 2 -26.05 13.52 43.48
CA THR A 2 -26.56 12.14 43.65
C THR A 2 -27.52 11.97 44.84
N ASN A 3 -27.24 12.58 45.99
CA ASN A 3 -28.16 12.59 47.14
C ASN A 3 -29.51 13.23 46.82
N PHE A 4 -29.53 14.27 45.98
CA PHE A 4 -30.77 14.91 45.56
C PHE A 4 -31.58 13.97 44.67
N LEU A 5 -30.93 13.39 43.65
CA LEU A 5 -31.57 12.43 42.75
C LEU A 5 -32.13 11.22 43.51
N LYS A 6 -31.39 10.67 44.48
CA LYS A 6 -31.85 9.51 45.26
C LYS A 6 -33.09 9.79 46.10
N ASN A 7 -33.16 10.97 46.71
CA ASN A 7 -34.16 11.27 47.74
C ASN A 7 -35.32 12.14 47.25
N TYR A 8 -35.20 12.80 46.09
CA TYR A 8 -36.16 13.80 45.63
C TYR A 8 -36.52 13.71 44.13
N SER A 9 -35.96 12.78 43.36
CA SER A 9 -36.38 12.61 41.95
C SER A 9 -37.85 12.22 41.82
N ASP A 10 -38.37 11.43 42.77
CA ASP A 10 -39.72 10.87 42.70
C ASP A 10 -40.83 11.93 42.82
N VAL A 11 -40.51 13.16 43.23
CA VAL A 11 -41.47 14.29 43.27
C VAL A 11 -41.45 15.16 42.00
N ILE A 12 -40.56 14.88 41.04
CA ILE A 12 -40.45 15.63 39.78
C ILE A 12 -41.33 14.96 38.71
N SER A 13 -42.32 15.70 38.20
CA SER A 13 -43.31 15.19 37.24
C SER A 13 -42.94 15.43 35.77
N CYS A 14 -41.65 15.56 35.47
CA CYS A 14 -41.11 15.74 34.12
C CYS A 14 -39.77 15.00 33.99
N LYS A 15 -39.23 14.90 32.76
CA LYS A 15 -37.89 14.35 32.55
C LYS A 15 -36.86 15.19 33.31
N ILE A 16 -36.00 14.52 34.08
CA ILE A 16 -34.91 15.14 34.83
C ILE A 16 -33.66 15.18 33.96
N ILE A 17 -33.14 16.39 33.80
CA ILE A 17 -31.83 16.67 33.19
C ILE A 17 -30.82 16.87 34.32
N ALA A 18 -29.71 16.13 34.29
CA ALA A 18 -28.64 16.28 35.28
C ALA A 18 -27.28 15.83 34.69
N PRO A 19 -26.14 16.38 35.16
CA PRO A 19 -25.99 17.44 36.16
C PRO A 19 -25.80 18.86 35.59
N GLU A 20 -25.72 19.03 34.27
CA GLU A 20 -25.42 20.32 33.61
C GLU A 20 -24.11 20.97 34.09
N THR A 21 -23.06 20.16 34.20
CA THR A 21 -21.74 20.65 34.61
C THR A 21 -21.08 21.46 33.51
N VAL A 22 -20.14 22.34 33.87
CA VAL A 22 -19.40 23.24 32.95
C VAL A 22 -18.64 22.51 31.82
N GLY A 23 -18.45 21.20 31.95
CA GLY A 23 -18.02 20.27 30.91
C GLY A 23 -18.74 18.92 31.07
N LEU A 24 -18.72 18.05 30.07
CA LEU A 24 -19.16 16.64 30.19
C LEU A 24 -18.12 15.84 31.01
N SER A 25 -18.16 15.99 32.34
CA SER A 25 -17.11 15.52 33.26
C SER A 25 -17.14 14.02 33.55
N ASN A 26 -15.96 13.38 33.55
CA ASN A 26 -15.82 11.98 33.97
C ASN A 26 -16.30 11.71 35.39
N ASN A 27 -16.01 12.62 36.33
CA ASN A 27 -16.36 12.45 37.74
C ASN A 27 -17.89 12.36 37.90
N PHE A 28 -18.61 13.30 37.29
CA PHE A 28 -20.07 13.31 37.36
C PHE A 28 -20.72 12.19 36.56
N ALA A 29 -20.20 11.87 35.37
CA ALA A 29 -20.68 10.72 34.61
C ALA A 29 -20.58 9.42 35.43
N ASN A 30 -19.43 9.15 36.03
CA ASN A 30 -19.24 7.97 36.89
C ASN A 30 -20.20 7.96 38.09
N ALA A 31 -20.42 9.12 38.72
CA ALA A 31 -21.36 9.22 39.85
C ALA A 31 -22.82 8.97 39.45
N LEU A 32 -23.22 9.35 38.23
CA LEU A 32 -24.58 9.15 37.73
C LEU A 32 -24.79 7.77 37.07
N LEU A 33 -23.71 7.10 36.66
CA LEU A 33 -23.72 5.70 36.22
C LEU A 33 -23.87 4.70 37.37
N ALA A 34 -23.72 5.14 38.63
CA ALA A 34 -23.94 4.30 39.80
C ALA A 34 -25.34 3.69 39.77
N THR A 35 -25.44 2.41 40.09
CA THR A 35 -26.69 1.62 39.96
C THR A 35 -27.86 2.19 40.77
N ASP A 36 -27.57 2.81 41.91
CA ASP A 36 -28.56 3.43 42.79
C ASP A 36 -28.91 4.89 42.40
N VAL A 37 -28.30 5.43 41.34
CA VAL A 37 -28.58 6.76 40.77
C VAL A 37 -29.17 6.65 39.36
N LEU A 38 -28.75 5.67 38.57
CA LEU A 38 -29.07 5.60 37.14
C LEU A 38 -30.57 5.66 36.85
N SER A 39 -31.42 5.05 37.68
CA SER A 39 -32.88 5.08 37.48
C SER A 39 -33.55 6.40 37.86
N LYS A 40 -32.82 7.36 38.43
CA LYS A 40 -33.37 8.59 39.05
C LYS A 40 -33.36 9.83 38.17
N PHE A 41 -33.01 9.69 36.89
CA PHE A 41 -33.02 10.76 35.90
C PHE A 41 -33.13 10.19 34.48
N GLU A 42 -33.47 11.00 33.48
CA GLU A 42 -33.68 10.54 32.10
C GLU A 42 -32.57 11.02 31.16
N ILE A 43 -32.00 12.20 31.42
CA ILE A 43 -31.07 12.87 30.51
C ILE A 43 -29.78 13.19 31.25
N TYR A 44 -28.68 12.58 30.81
CA TYR A 44 -27.34 13.00 31.23
C TYR A 44 -26.94 14.25 30.44
N ALA A 45 -26.54 15.31 31.13
CA ALA A 45 -26.25 16.59 30.49
C ALA A 45 -25.00 17.29 31.02
N GLY A 46 -24.33 18.03 30.14
CA GLY A 46 -23.22 18.89 30.46
C GLY A 46 -22.99 19.94 29.38
N HIS A 47 -22.15 20.92 29.71
CA HIS A 47 -21.70 21.96 28.79
C HIS A 47 -20.38 21.52 28.14
N GLN A 48 -19.74 22.39 27.35
CA GLN A 48 -18.49 22.08 26.62
C GLN A 48 -17.31 23.03 26.93
N TYR A 49 -17.40 23.89 27.95
CA TYR A 49 -16.38 24.90 28.23
C TYR A 49 -15.05 24.38 28.78
N VAL A 50 -15.05 23.24 29.51
CA VAL A 50 -13.83 22.63 30.12
C VAL A 50 -13.46 21.30 29.45
N GLY A 51 -14.08 21.00 28.30
CA GLY A 51 -13.86 19.79 27.51
C GLY A 51 -14.88 18.67 27.76
N ILE A 52 -14.81 17.64 26.90
CA ILE A 52 -15.71 16.47 26.91
C ILE A 52 -14.93 15.26 27.42
N GLY A 53 -15.26 14.75 28.60
CA GLY A 53 -14.72 13.51 29.13
C GLY A 53 -15.24 12.27 28.38
N SER A 54 -14.73 11.09 28.67
CA SER A 54 -15.11 9.84 27.98
C SER A 54 -16.10 8.98 28.77
N ALA A 55 -16.24 9.16 30.07
CA ALA A 55 -17.05 8.28 30.92
C ALA A 55 -18.55 8.36 30.62
N TYR A 56 -19.04 9.48 30.05
CA TYR A 56 -20.44 9.59 29.63
C TYR A 56 -20.82 8.53 28.57
N LYS A 57 -19.85 7.97 27.84
CA LYS A 57 -20.10 6.87 26.90
C LYS A 57 -20.69 5.63 27.58
N GLY A 58 -20.55 5.49 28.90
CA GLY A 58 -21.25 4.45 29.67
C GLY A 58 -22.77 4.52 29.54
N PHE A 59 -23.35 5.70 29.27
CA PHE A 59 -24.79 5.87 29.06
C PHE A 59 -25.28 5.35 27.71
N LEU A 60 -24.40 5.12 26.72
CA LEU A 60 -24.78 4.61 25.40
C LEU A 60 -25.43 3.22 25.45
N ASN A 61 -25.17 2.44 26.51
CA ASN A 61 -25.73 1.11 26.73
C ASN A 61 -26.94 1.13 27.70
N THR A 62 -27.54 2.30 27.90
CA THR A 62 -28.66 2.52 28.82
C THR A 62 -29.82 3.17 28.07
N ASN A 63 -30.95 3.41 28.75
CA ASN A 63 -32.09 4.13 28.19
C ASN A 63 -31.99 5.66 28.36
N LYS A 64 -30.80 6.21 28.68
CA LYS A 64 -30.59 7.64 28.92
C LYS A 64 -30.27 8.37 27.62
N GLU A 65 -30.74 9.61 27.54
CA GLU A 65 -30.29 10.53 26.50
C GLU A 65 -29.03 11.29 27.00
N ILE A 66 -28.18 11.71 26.08
CA ILE A 66 -26.95 12.47 26.36
C ILE A 66 -27.06 13.84 25.67
N TRP A 67 -27.13 14.92 26.45
CA TRP A 67 -27.34 16.26 25.92
C TRP A 67 -26.14 17.17 26.21
N MET A 68 -25.64 17.86 25.18
CA MET A 68 -24.81 19.04 25.37
C MET A 68 -25.76 20.24 25.46
N THR A 69 -25.96 20.76 26.68
CA THR A 69 -27.06 21.70 26.96
C THR A 69 -26.67 23.18 26.87
N GLU A 70 -25.39 23.50 26.82
CA GLU A 70 -24.94 24.89 26.65
C GLU A 70 -23.49 24.97 26.13
N PHE A 71 -23.29 25.71 25.04
CA PHE A 71 -21.96 26.12 24.58
C PHE A 71 -21.99 27.36 23.69
N LEU A 72 -20.87 28.07 23.65
CA LEU A 72 -20.57 29.11 22.68
C LEU A 72 -19.07 29.11 22.34
N ILE A 73 -18.74 29.56 21.13
CA ILE A 73 -17.34 29.85 20.73
C ILE A 73 -17.16 31.35 20.52
N ASN A 74 -16.16 31.92 21.19
CA ASN A 74 -15.78 33.32 21.06
C ASN A 74 -14.25 33.48 21.23
N TRP A 75 -13.49 33.02 20.23
CA TRP A 75 -12.02 32.97 20.28
C TRP A 75 -11.33 34.34 20.42
N ASN A 76 -12.00 35.43 20.06
CA ASN A 76 -11.45 36.78 20.06
C ASN A 76 -11.80 37.59 21.34
N SER A 77 -11.98 36.91 22.47
CA SER A 77 -12.40 37.55 23.73
C SER A 77 -11.36 38.50 24.32
N ASN A 78 -10.05 38.24 24.09
CA ASN A 78 -8.92 38.88 24.80
C ASN A 78 -8.04 39.82 23.96
N GLY A 79 -8.46 40.24 22.75
CA GLY A 79 -7.76 41.26 21.95
C GLY A 79 -7.86 41.01 20.44
N GLY A 80 -8.30 42.02 19.69
CA GLY A 80 -8.60 41.93 18.24
C GLY A 80 -10.06 42.29 17.90
N THR A 81 -10.43 42.19 16.62
CA THR A 81 -11.81 42.37 16.17
C THR A 81 -12.63 41.11 16.52
N ARG A 82 -13.76 41.28 17.23
CA ARG A 82 -14.65 40.16 17.63
C ARG A 82 -15.60 39.69 16.51
N ASN A 83 -15.38 40.15 15.29
CA ASN A 83 -16.17 39.72 14.14
C ASN A 83 -15.88 38.25 13.87
N PHE A 84 -16.89 37.56 13.33
CA PHE A 84 -16.72 36.21 12.82
C PHE A 84 -15.67 36.17 11.70
N SER A 85 -14.75 35.22 11.78
CA SER A 85 -13.77 34.90 10.75
C SER A 85 -14.00 33.48 10.26
N TRP A 86 -14.24 33.31 8.96
CA TRP A 86 -14.55 32.01 8.37
C TRP A 86 -13.47 30.96 8.66
N ASN A 87 -12.20 31.33 8.45
CA ASN A 87 -11.07 30.41 8.57
C ASN A 87 -10.78 29.96 10.00
N THR A 88 -11.19 30.74 11.01
CA THR A 88 -10.93 30.42 12.42
C THR A 88 -12.15 29.90 13.15
N ASP A 89 -13.33 30.48 12.90
CA ASP A 89 -14.53 30.19 13.69
C ASP A 89 -15.39 29.07 13.09
N ALA A 90 -15.45 28.97 11.76
CA ALA A 90 -16.47 28.15 11.11
C ALA A 90 -16.30 26.66 11.41
N PHE A 91 -15.09 26.15 11.22
CA PHE A 91 -14.77 24.74 11.37
C PHE A 91 -14.69 24.30 12.83
N ASP A 92 -14.18 25.16 13.72
CA ASP A 92 -14.20 24.91 15.17
C ASP A 92 -15.63 24.81 15.69
N PHE A 93 -16.52 25.70 15.23
CA PHE A 93 -17.93 25.67 15.60
C PHE A 93 -18.62 24.39 15.09
N ALA A 94 -18.47 24.05 13.81
CA ALA A 94 -19.03 22.82 13.27
C ALA A 94 -18.47 21.57 13.97
N LYS A 95 -17.16 21.55 14.24
CA LYS A 95 -16.49 20.46 14.96
C LYS A 95 -17.05 20.30 16.36
N SER A 96 -17.30 21.38 17.08
CA SER A 96 -17.88 21.31 18.43
C SER A 96 -19.25 20.62 18.46
N ILE A 97 -20.06 20.81 17.42
CA ILE A 97 -21.37 20.13 17.26
C ILE A 97 -21.15 18.67 16.87
N ASN A 98 -20.31 18.44 15.85
CA ASN A 98 -20.09 17.11 15.28
C ASN A 98 -19.45 16.14 16.28
N ASP A 99 -18.51 16.61 17.10
CA ASP A 99 -17.83 15.77 18.11
C ASP A 99 -18.81 15.24 19.15
N VAL A 100 -19.79 16.05 19.57
CA VAL A 100 -20.86 15.61 20.47
C VAL A 100 -21.75 14.59 19.77
N MET A 101 -22.16 14.85 18.53
CA MET A 101 -23.03 13.94 17.76
C MET A 101 -22.36 12.58 17.50
N VAL A 102 -21.13 12.58 16.99
CA VAL A 102 -20.32 11.37 16.77
C VAL A 102 -20.05 10.65 18.09
N GLY A 103 -19.85 11.41 19.17
CA GLY A 103 -19.73 10.91 20.53
C GLY A 103 -20.97 10.24 21.10
N GLY A 104 -22.09 10.21 20.37
CA GLY A 104 -23.35 9.58 20.78
C GLY A 104 -24.31 10.53 21.53
N GLY A 105 -24.07 11.83 21.47
CA GLY A 105 -25.01 12.84 21.96
C GLY A 105 -26.30 12.86 21.16
N ASN A 106 -27.42 13.07 21.86
CA ASN A 106 -28.76 13.18 21.28
C ASN A 106 -29.16 14.64 21.01
N ALA A 107 -28.58 15.60 21.73
CA ALA A 107 -28.87 17.02 21.57
C ALA A 107 -27.61 17.87 21.74
N TRP A 108 -27.58 18.99 21.02
CA TRP A 108 -26.58 20.04 21.16
C TRP A 108 -27.29 21.40 21.14
N ILE A 109 -27.11 22.17 22.20
CA ILE A 109 -27.87 23.39 22.44
C ILE A 109 -26.87 24.55 22.59
N HIS A 110 -27.01 25.55 21.73
CA HIS A 110 -26.21 26.76 21.82
C HIS A 110 -26.67 27.63 22.99
N TYR A 111 -25.76 28.44 23.56
CA TYR A 111 -26.07 29.40 24.61
C TYR A 111 -27.13 30.45 24.20
N ALA A 112 -26.72 31.53 23.55
CA ALA A 112 -27.63 32.61 23.15
C ALA A 112 -28.02 32.48 21.68
N THR A 113 -29.32 32.53 21.37
CA THR A 113 -29.81 32.50 19.98
C THR A 113 -29.52 33.81 19.25
N LYS A 114 -29.84 34.96 19.86
CA LYS A 114 -29.61 36.31 19.30
C LYS A 114 -28.43 36.98 19.99
N ARG A 115 -27.26 36.90 19.36
CA ARG A 115 -26.02 37.57 19.78
C ARG A 115 -25.03 37.60 18.61
N TYR A 116 -24.06 38.51 18.62
CA TYR A 116 -23.00 38.55 17.58
C TYR A 116 -22.22 37.23 17.41
N TYR A 117 -22.12 36.41 18.47
CA TYR A 117 -21.53 35.07 18.42
C TYR A 117 -22.57 33.94 18.26
N GLY A 118 -23.87 34.27 18.25
CA GLY A 118 -24.98 33.31 18.18
C GLY A 118 -25.46 33.04 16.76
N MET A 119 -26.66 32.45 16.66
CA MET A 119 -27.27 32.06 15.38
C MET A 119 -27.87 33.23 14.63
N MET A 120 -28.29 34.26 15.36
CA MET A 120 -28.88 35.49 14.84
C MET A 120 -28.11 36.70 15.36
N GLY A 121 -27.77 37.64 14.49
CA GLY A 121 -27.02 38.84 14.85
C GLY A 121 -27.81 39.76 15.78
N ASP A 122 -27.06 40.54 16.57
CA ASP A 122 -27.60 41.55 17.49
C ASP A 122 -27.23 42.99 17.09
N GLY A 123 -26.53 43.17 15.98
CA GLY A 123 -26.05 44.48 15.52
C GLY A 123 -24.63 44.82 15.97
N GLN A 124 -23.97 43.96 16.75
CA GLN A 124 -22.60 44.15 17.23
C GLN A 124 -21.60 43.33 16.41
N PHE A 125 -20.34 43.80 16.39
CA PHE A 125 -19.17 43.09 15.85
C PHE A 125 -19.41 42.51 14.44
N GLY A 126 -19.91 43.35 13.54
CA GLY A 126 -20.12 43.02 12.13
C GLY A 126 -21.38 42.19 11.84
N THR A 127 -22.19 41.85 12.83
CA THR A 127 -23.48 41.19 12.60
C THR A 127 -24.61 42.20 12.38
N VAL A 128 -25.60 41.84 11.56
CA VAL A 128 -26.83 42.63 11.39
C VAL A 128 -27.89 42.10 12.37
N ALA A 129 -28.57 43.02 13.07
CA ALA A 129 -29.56 42.64 14.07
C ALA A 129 -30.75 41.89 13.44
N GLY A 130 -31.03 40.68 13.92
CA GLY A 130 -32.16 39.88 13.43
C GLY A 130 -31.85 38.98 12.22
N GLU A 131 -30.68 39.15 11.58
CA GLU A 131 -30.27 38.30 10.47
C GLU A 131 -29.52 37.06 10.94
N MET A 132 -29.63 35.97 10.17
CA MET A 132 -28.90 34.74 10.45
C MET A 132 -27.39 34.94 10.24
N THR A 133 -26.60 34.49 11.20
CA THR A 133 -25.13 34.51 11.10
C THR A 133 -24.60 33.27 10.37
N LYS A 134 -23.31 33.27 10.01
CA LYS A 134 -22.64 32.07 9.49
C LYS A 134 -22.72 30.88 10.46
N ARG A 135 -22.60 31.10 11.77
CA ARG A 135 -22.81 30.05 12.79
C ARG A 135 -24.25 29.52 12.74
N GLY A 136 -25.23 30.40 12.55
CA GLY A 136 -26.63 30.01 12.34
C GLY A 136 -26.85 29.12 11.11
N TYR A 137 -26.22 29.45 9.98
CA TYR A 137 -26.28 28.60 8.79
C TYR A 137 -25.57 27.26 9.00
N ILE A 138 -24.41 27.24 9.65
CA ILE A 138 -23.69 26.00 9.99
C ILE A 138 -24.56 25.10 10.89
N LEU A 139 -25.15 25.64 11.96
CA LEU A 139 -26.05 24.87 12.82
C LEU A 139 -27.30 24.39 12.06
N SER A 140 -27.77 25.16 11.07
CA SER A 140 -28.93 24.78 10.23
C SER A 140 -28.69 23.53 9.39
N HIS A 141 -27.44 23.23 9.02
CA HIS A 141 -27.12 21.94 8.39
C HIS A 141 -27.54 20.78 9.30
N PHE A 142 -27.27 20.87 10.61
CA PHE A 142 -27.70 19.87 11.58
C PHE A 142 -29.21 19.93 11.83
N ALA A 143 -29.68 21.07 12.33
CA ALA A 143 -31.05 21.20 12.84
C ALA A 143 -32.14 20.92 11.78
N LYS A 144 -31.89 21.18 10.49
CA LYS A 144 -32.88 20.95 9.44
C LYS A 144 -32.86 19.54 8.86
N TYR A 145 -31.74 18.83 8.94
CA TYR A 145 -31.52 17.60 8.15
C TYR A 145 -31.25 16.34 8.98
N THR A 146 -31.13 16.45 10.31
CA THR A 146 -30.83 15.27 11.18
C THR A 146 -31.72 15.14 12.40
N THR A 147 -32.58 16.12 12.70
CA THR A 147 -33.53 16.01 13.80
C THR A 147 -34.49 14.83 13.58
N GLY A 148 -34.67 14.01 14.62
CA GLY A 148 -35.49 12.79 14.53
C GLY A 148 -34.85 11.66 13.72
N SER A 149 -33.58 11.77 13.33
CA SER A 149 -32.86 10.70 12.62
C SER A 149 -31.96 9.92 13.57
N ARG A 150 -31.65 8.68 13.22
CA ARG A 150 -30.65 7.86 13.90
C ARG A 150 -29.28 8.11 13.28
N ARG A 151 -28.27 8.45 14.10
CA ARG A 151 -26.89 8.53 13.62
C ARG A 151 -26.41 7.15 13.15
N LEU A 152 -25.82 7.11 11.96
CA LEU A 152 -25.08 5.95 11.46
C LEU A 152 -23.61 6.09 11.84
N ASP A 153 -22.94 4.96 12.03
CA ASP A 153 -21.49 4.97 12.02
C ASP A 153 -20.97 5.24 10.60
N ALA A 154 -19.95 6.07 10.47
CA ALA A 154 -19.40 6.49 9.19
C ALA A 154 -17.89 6.32 9.23
N ILE A 155 -17.37 5.45 8.35
CA ILE A 155 -15.95 5.15 8.25
C ILE A 155 -15.36 6.02 7.14
N TRP A 156 -14.28 6.74 7.45
CA TRP A 156 -13.59 7.65 6.53
C TRP A 156 -12.24 7.07 6.14
N SER A 157 -11.97 6.96 4.83
CA SER A 157 -10.71 6.39 4.30
C SER A 157 -9.65 7.43 3.93
N ASP A 158 -9.96 8.72 4.06
CA ASP A 158 -9.19 9.85 3.52
C ASP A 158 -8.05 10.37 4.43
N GLN A 159 -7.65 9.59 5.44
CA GLN A 159 -6.59 9.92 6.40
C GLN A 159 -6.81 11.29 7.11
N GLY A 160 -8.06 11.74 7.24
CA GLY A 160 -8.44 12.91 8.04
C GLY A 160 -8.52 14.25 7.30
N SER A 161 -8.60 14.23 5.96
CA SER A 161 -8.75 15.46 5.15
C SER A 161 -10.16 16.08 5.27
N MET A 162 -11.17 15.26 5.55
CA MET A 162 -12.56 15.64 5.74
C MET A 162 -13.07 15.11 7.08
N GLN A 163 -14.11 15.76 7.60
CA GLN A 163 -14.81 15.34 8.82
C GLN A 163 -16.31 15.40 8.58
N GLY A 164 -17.08 14.67 9.38
CA GLY A 164 -18.52 14.69 9.24
C GLY A 164 -19.23 13.64 10.06
N SER A 165 -20.50 13.45 9.73
CA SER A 165 -21.41 12.49 10.36
C SER A 165 -22.51 12.09 9.38
N ALA A 166 -23.06 10.89 9.57
CA ALA A 166 -24.12 10.34 8.75
C ALA A 166 -25.34 9.97 9.61
N TYR A 167 -26.52 10.08 9.03
CA TYR A 167 -27.79 9.87 9.70
C TYR A 167 -28.77 9.18 8.75
N ILE A 168 -29.61 8.31 9.30
CA ILE A 168 -30.70 7.65 8.59
C ILE A 168 -32.03 8.03 9.25
N ASN A 169 -33.03 8.30 8.44
CA ASN A 169 -34.38 8.53 8.95
C ASN A 169 -35.05 7.24 9.40
N ASP A 170 -36.16 7.35 10.14
CA ASP A 170 -36.87 6.22 10.73
C ASP A 170 -37.38 5.19 9.69
N SER A 171 -37.77 5.66 8.49
CA SER A 171 -38.20 4.78 7.39
C SER A 171 -37.06 4.05 6.68
N GLY A 172 -35.80 4.45 6.91
CA GLY A 172 -34.64 3.81 6.28
C GLY A 172 -34.50 4.08 4.77
N ASP A 173 -35.18 5.09 4.24
CA ASP A 173 -35.20 5.44 2.81
C ASP A 173 -34.41 6.72 2.49
N LYS A 174 -33.87 7.41 3.51
CA LYS A 174 -32.99 8.57 3.33
C LYS A 174 -31.76 8.49 4.22
N VAL A 175 -30.59 8.73 3.62
CA VAL A 175 -29.34 8.94 4.34
C VAL A 175 -28.90 10.39 4.16
N THR A 176 -28.77 11.09 5.28
CA THR A 176 -28.16 12.42 5.36
C THR A 176 -26.67 12.25 5.69
N LEU A 177 -25.79 12.66 4.79
CA LEU A 177 -24.35 12.76 5.02
C LEU A 177 -23.95 14.22 5.15
N MET A 178 -23.30 14.56 6.27
CA MET A 178 -22.67 15.85 6.49
C MET A 178 -21.18 15.74 6.26
N VAL A 179 -20.62 16.68 5.49
CA VAL A 179 -19.21 16.74 5.18
C VAL A 179 -18.70 18.14 5.42
N PHE A 180 -17.60 18.27 6.14
CA PHE A 180 -16.86 19.50 6.36
C PHE A 180 -15.49 19.33 5.71
N ASN A 181 -15.18 20.24 4.80
CA ASN A 181 -13.88 20.31 4.16
C ASN A 181 -13.23 21.62 4.55
N SER A 182 -12.32 21.58 5.53
CA SER A 182 -11.54 22.74 5.95
C SER A 182 -10.31 23.00 5.08
N SER A 183 -10.01 22.09 4.14
CA SER A 183 -8.85 22.22 3.26
C SER A 183 -9.09 23.24 2.15
N ALA A 184 -8.00 23.64 1.49
CA ALA A 184 -8.02 24.44 0.27
C ALA A 184 -8.32 23.62 -1.00
N ASN A 185 -8.47 22.29 -0.89
CA ASN A 185 -8.62 21.39 -2.03
C ASN A 185 -10.08 20.94 -2.22
N THR A 186 -10.45 20.69 -3.47
CA THR A 186 -11.67 19.95 -3.81
C THR A 186 -11.37 18.45 -3.76
N TYR A 187 -12.30 17.66 -3.20
CA TYR A 187 -12.21 16.20 -3.17
C TYR A 187 -13.35 15.54 -3.94
N ASN A 188 -13.08 14.36 -4.50
CA ASN A 188 -14.12 13.45 -4.98
C ASN A 188 -14.31 12.38 -3.91
N LEU A 189 -15.44 12.42 -3.21
CA LEU A 189 -15.80 11.47 -2.17
C LEU A 189 -16.70 10.39 -2.74
N LYS A 190 -16.28 9.13 -2.63
CA LYS A 190 -17.13 7.98 -2.91
C LYS A 190 -17.88 7.60 -1.65
N VAL A 191 -19.20 7.65 -1.68
CA VAL A 191 -20.06 7.38 -0.52
C VAL A 191 -20.61 5.97 -0.64
N ASP A 192 -20.29 5.08 0.28
CA ASP A 192 -20.84 3.72 0.30
C ASP A 192 -22.12 3.66 1.14
N LEU A 193 -23.27 3.50 0.47
CA LEU A 193 -24.59 3.62 1.05
C LEU A 193 -25.20 2.26 1.41
N PRO A 194 -26.08 2.20 2.41
CA PRO A 194 -26.81 0.97 2.77
C PRO A 194 -27.93 0.61 1.77
N PHE A 195 -28.07 1.35 0.67
CA PHE A 195 -29.06 1.14 -0.37
C PHE A 195 -28.56 1.67 -1.72
N TYR A 196 -29.23 1.27 -2.81
CA TYR A 196 -29.03 1.92 -4.11
C TYR A 196 -29.72 3.27 -4.15
N THR A 197 -29.12 4.21 -4.87
CA THR A 197 -29.63 5.55 -5.09
C THR A 197 -29.45 5.97 -6.55
N THR A 198 -30.37 6.82 -7.01
CA THR A 198 -30.28 7.54 -8.29
C THR A 198 -30.16 9.05 -8.10
N SER A 199 -30.26 9.55 -6.86
CA SER A 199 -30.29 10.99 -6.61
C SER A 199 -29.87 11.39 -5.20
N ALA A 200 -29.37 12.62 -5.08
CA ALA A 200 -29.17 13.28 -3.80
C ALA A 200 -29.53 14.77 -3.88
N GLN A 201 -30.00 15.35 -2.77
CA GLN A 201 -30.02 16.80 -2.59
C GLN A 201 -28.70 17.24 -1.96
N ARG A 202 -28.08 18.29 -2.50
CA ARG A 202 -26.84 18.90 -1.98
C ARG A 202 -27.14 20.30 -1.48
N ILE A 203 -26.78 20.58 -0.23
CA ILE A 203 -26.92 21.88 0.44
C ILE A 203 -25.54 22.39 0.83
N LEU A 204 -25.15 23.58 0.35
CA LEU A 204 -23.81 24.16 0.51
C LEU A 204 -23.84 25.45 1.33
N THR A 205 -22.95 25.53 2.32
CA THR A 205 -22.52 26.79 2.95
C THR A 205 -21.00 26.91 2.84
N ASN A 206 -20.52 28.04 2.35
CA ASN A 206 -19.10 28.41 2.35
C ASN A 206 -18.97 29.89 2.80
N GLU A 207 -17.81 30.53 2.64
CA GLU A 207 -17.62 31.93 3.02
C GLU A 207 -18.62 32.89 2.34
N THR A 208 -18.98 32.65 1.08
CA THR A 208 -19.81 33.55 0.26
C THR A 208 -21.26 33.07 0.07
N THR A 209 -21.55 31.79 0.32
CA THR A 209 -22.89 31.21 0.13
C THR A 209 -23.48 30.68 1.43
N ASN A 210 -24.81 30.70 1.54
CA ASN A 210 -25.54 30.22 2.72
C ASN A 210 -26.65 29.26 2.29
N MET A 211 -26.57 27.99 2.71
CA MET A 211 -27.61 26.97 2.51
C MET A 211 -28.11 26.83 1.06
N VAL A 212 -27.24 26.96 0.06
CA VAL A 212 -27.61 26.87 -1.35
C VAL A 212 -27.90 25.41 -1.71
N SER A 213 -29.12 25.14 -2.15
CA SER A 213 -29.58 23.80 -2.51
C SER A 213 -29.44 23.52 -4.02
N SER A 214 -29.11 22.28 -4.35
CA SER A 214 -28.96 21.76 -5.72
C SER A 214 -29.28 20.26 -5.73
N ASN A 215 -29.73 19.73 -6.86
CA ASN A 215 -30.00 18.29 -7.01
C ASN A 215 -28.86 17.62 -7.78
N LEU A 216 -28.53 16.39 -7.39
CA LEU A 216 -27.58 15.51 -8.04
C LEU A 216 -28.32 14.28 -8.55
N ASN A 217 -27.96 13.81 -9.75
CA ASN A 217 -28.49 12.60 -10.35
C ASN A 217 -27.35 11.64 -10.65
N PHE A 218 -27.60 10.35 -10.48
CA PHE A 218 -26.64 9.27 -10.69
C PHE A 218 -27.27 8.17 -11.54
N THR A 219 -26.44 7.45 -12.30
CA THR A 219 -26.80 6.07 -12.64
C THR A 219 -26.98 5.29 -11.34
N GLU A 220 -28.02 4.44 -11.27
CA GLU A 220 -28.35 3.72 -10.04
C GLU A 220 -27.12 3.00 -9.46
N THR A 221 -26.78 3.33 -8.22
CA THR A 221 -25.59 2.82 -7.55
C THR A 221 -25.75 2.93 -6.04
N PHE A 222 -25.08 2.08 -5.27
CA PHE A 222 -24.91 2.28 -3.83
C PHE A 222 -23.57 2.96 -3.49
N ARG A 223 -22.73 3.27 -4.50
CA ARG A 223 -21.44 3.95 -4.31
C ARG A 223 -21.33 5.25 -5.15
N PRO A 224 -22.24 6.23 -5.01
CA PRO A 224 -22.14 7.48 -5.78
C PRO A 224 -20.84 8.22 -5.46
N THR A 225 -20.24 8.83 -6.47
CA THR A 225 -19.11 9.75 -6.31
C THR A 225 -19.63 11.18 -6.33
N ILE A 226 -19.32 11.96 -5.28
CA ILE A 226 -19.75 13.34 -5.10
C ILE A 226 -18.54 14.26 -4.94
N GLN A 227 -18.67 15.51 -5.39
CA GLN A 227 -17.63 16.51 -5.23
C GLN A 227 -17.84 17.31 -3.94
N VAL A 228 -16.75 17.45 -3.17
CA VAL A 228 -16.71 18.21 -1.92
C VAL A 228 -15.81 19.43 -2.12
N ASN A 229 -16.41 20.62 -2.17
CA ASN A 229 -15.71 21.88 -2.40
C ASN A 229 -14.77 22.25 -1.24
N PRO A 230 -13.68 22.99 -1.50
CA PRO A 230 -12.79 23.48 -0.46
C PRO A 230 -13.51 24.43 0.50
N SER A 231 -13.00 24.54 1.72
CA SER A 231 -13.46 25.46 2.75
C SER A 231 -15.00 25.56 2.83
N SER A 232 -15.67 24.42 3.02
CA SER A 232 -17.13 24.34 2.95
C SER A 232 -17.78 23.33 3.90
N PHE A 233 -19.07 23.56 4.16
CA PHE A 233 -19.99 22.64 4.81
C PHE A 233 -21.02 22.18 3.79
N ILE A 234 -21.15 20.87 3.60
CA ILE A 234 -22.07 20.29 2.64
C ILE A 234 -22.93 19.22 3.31
N THR A 235 -24.24 19.33 3.17
CA THR A 235 -25.18 18.27 3.51
C THR A 235 -25.67 17.61 2.23
N PHE A 236 -25.49 16.30 2.13
CA PHE A 236 -26.05 15.46 1.08
C PHE A 236 -27.20 14.64 1.66
N VAL A 237 -28.35 14.65 1.00
CA VAL A 237 -29.52 13.82 1.36
C VAL A 237 -29.78 12.86 0.23
N PHE A 238 -29.33 11.62 0.38
CA PHE A 238 -29.50 10.54 -0.60
C PHE A 238 -30.87 9.89 -0.44
N ASN A 239 -31.58 9.66 -1.54
CA ASN A 239 -32.85 8.95 -1.55
C ASN A 239 -32.64 7.50 -2.01
N LYS A 240 -33.26 6.56 -1.32
CA LYS A 240 -33.28 5.15 -1.72
C LYS A 240 -34.05 4.97 -3.03
N SER A 241 -33.43 4.33 -4.01
CA SER A 241 -34.07 3.87 -5.24
C SER A 241 -34.35 2.37 -5.21
N ASN A 242 -33.43 1.58 -4.62
CA ASN A 242 -33.57 0.13 -4.52
C ASN A 242 -32.88 -0.42 -3.26
N ILE A 243 -33.24 -1.65 -2.87
CA ILE A 243 -32.65 -2.36 -1.74
C ILE A 243 -31.24 -2.83 -2.12
N ARG A 244 -30.29 -2.62 -1.21
CA ARG A 244 -28.97 -3.28 -1.24
C ARG A 244 -29.00 -4.44 -0.25
N GLU A 245 -28.72 -5.64 -0.73
CA GLU A 245 -28.57 -6.80 0.15
C GLU A 245 -27.35 -6.63 1.06
N VAL A 246 -27.52 -6.94 2.34
CA VAL A 246 -26.44 -6.84 3.32
C VAL A 246 -25.43 -7.95 3.04
N SER A 247 -24.16 -7.57 2.88
CA SER A 247 -23.06 -8.53 2.80
C SER A 247 -22.85 -9.22 4.14
N ASN A 248 -22.77 -10.55 4.13
CA ASN A 248 -22.31 -11.36 5.26
C ASN A 248 -20.83 -11.71 5.14
N MET A 249 -20.12 -11.09 4.19
CA MET A 249 -18.68 -11.19 4.07
C MET A 249 -18.04 -10.13 4.98
N THR A 250 -16.93 -10.46 5.62
CA THR A 250 -16.12 -9.51 6.39
C THR A 250 -14.73 -9.41 5.79
N GLY A 251 -14.12 -8.23 5.86
CA GLY A 251 -12.73 -7.99 5.46
C GLY A 251 -11.89 -7.55 6.65
N GLN A 252 -10.64 -8.00 6.72
CA GLN A 252 -9.65 -7.59 7.71
C GLN A 252 -8.28 -7.49 7.06
N ASP A 253 -7.58 -6.36 7.21
CA ASP A 253 -6.20 -6.22 6.73
C ASP A 253 -5.30 -7.30 7.36
N ILE A 254 -4.37 -7.85 6.55
CA ILE A 254 -3.37 -8.84 6.98
C ILE A 254 -1.99 -8.22 6.87
N ASN A 255 -1.18 -8.39 7.91
CA ASN A 255 0.24 -8.06 7.89
C ASN A 255 1.06 -9.35 8.05
N TYR A 256 1.73 -9.78 6.97
CA TYR A 256 2.52 -11.03 6.96
C TYR A 256 3.87 -10.91 7.67
N THR A 257 4.31 -9.68 7.92
CA THR A 257 5.67 -9.32 8.35
C THR A 257 5.66 -8.71 9.74
N LYS A 258 4.91 -9.35 10.65
CA LYS A 258 4.79 -8.90 12.03
C LYS A 258 6.15 -8.88 12.72
N ILE A 259 6.31 -7.99 13.70
CA ILE A 259 7.59 -7.83 14.41
C ILE A 259 8.01 -9.15 15.10
N GLU A 260 7.06 -9.93 15.60
CA GLU A 260 7.31 -11.27 16.17
C GLU A 260 7.63 -12.37 15.14
N SER A 261 7.43 -12.14 13.84
CA SER A 261 7.89 -13.09 12.80
C SER A 261 9.38 -12.92 12.50
N GLN A 262 10.02 -11.85 13.01
CA GLN A 262 11.44 -11.61 12.83
C GLN A 262 12.29 -12.43 13.82
N THR A 263 13.53 -12.67 13.46
CA THR A 263 14.49 -13.36 14.32
C THR A 263 15.30 -12.37 15.14
N VAL A 264 15.71 -12.76 16.35
CA VAL A 264 16.68 -11.99 17.13
C VAL A 264 18.08 -12.52 16.89
N THR A 265 19.07 -11.63 16.78
CA THR A 265 20.47 -12.03 16.54
C THR A 265 21.15 -12.68 17.74
N ASN A 266 20.60 -12.46 18.94
CA ASN A 266 21.06 -13.09 20.17
C ASN A 266 19.84 -13.34 21.10
N PRO A 267 19.66 -14.55 21.65
CA PRO A 267 18.56 -14.86 22.58
C PRO A 267 18.49 -13.95 23.82
N ALA A 268 19.60 -13.34 24.24
CA ALA A 268 19.65 -12.38 25.34
C ALA A 268 18.80 -11.11 25.09
N PHE A 269 18.39 -10.85 23.85
CA PHE A 269 17.51 -9.74 23.51
C PHE A 269 16.11 -9.90 24.12
N GLY A 270 15.70 -11.15 24.38
CA GLY A 270 14.40 -11.48 24.96
C GLY A 270 13.24 -11.40 23.98
N THR A 271 12.01 -11.33 24.50
CA THR A 271 10.75 -11.39 23.72
C THR A 271 9.88 -10.15 23.86
N THR A 272 10.37 -9.11 24.54
CA THR A 272 9.63 -7.85 24.78
C THR A 272 9.21 -7.14 23.48
N TYR A 273 9.92 -7.39 22.39
CA TYR A 273 9.61 -6.84 21.06
C TYR A 273 8.33 -7.40 20.43
N GLN A 274 7.83 -8.54 20.89
CA GLN A 274 6.61 -9.18 20.38
C GLN A 274 5.38 -8.41 20.87
N LEU A 275 5.05 -7.31 20.21
CA LEU A 275 4.09 -6.32 20.70
C LEU A 275 2.68 -6.50 20.13
N SER A 276 2.50 -7.27 19.06
CA SER A 276 1.17 -7.39 18.44
C SER A 276 0.15 -8.01 19.39
N GLY A 277 -1.04 -7.43 19.43
CA GLY A 277 -2.13 -7.85 20.33
C GLY A 277 -1.86 -7.59 21.81
N LYS A 278 -0.77 -6.89 22.17
CA LYS A 278 -0.40 -6.60 23.56
C LYS A 278 -0.63 -5.15 23.93
N THR A 279 -0.75 -4.91 25.24
CA THR A 279 -0.69 -3.58 25.81
C THR A 279 0.75 -3.25 26.21
N ALA A 280 1.23 -2.06 25.85
CA ALA A 280 2.53 -1.56 26.29
C ALA A 280 2.52 -0.06 26.55
N THR A 281 3.32 0.35 27.53
CA THR A 281 3.45 1.76 27.90
C THR A 281 4.74 2.33 27.34
N LEU A 282 4.63 3.34 26.48
CA LEU A 282 5.73 4.19 26.06
C LEU A 282 5.86 5.35 27.05
N TYR A 283 6.91 5.28 27.85
CA TYR A 283 7.33 6.33 28.78
C TYR A 283 8.86 6.39 28.80
N ASN A 284 9.44 7.45 29.34
CA ASN A 284 10.89 7.63 29.34
C ASN A 284 11.66 6.43 29.94
N SER A 285 11.14 5.83 31.02
CA SER A 285 11.73 4.64 31.64
C SER A 285 11.24 3.31 31.05
N THR A 286 10.23 3.32 30.18
CA THR A 286 9.66 2.11 29.54
C THR A 286 9.62 2.30 28.01
N PRO A 287 10.76 2.09 27.32
CA PRO A 287 10.77 2.10 25.87
C PRO A 287 9.98 0.93 25.27
N LEU A 288 9.53 1.11 24.03
CA LEU A 288 8.99 0.02 23.23
C LEU A 288 10.13 -0.79 22.61
N ILE A 289 9.83 -2.04 22.25
CA ILE A 289 10.73 -3.05 21.65
C ILE A 289 11.77 -3.59 22.65
N SER A 290 12.61 -2.74 23.22
CA SER A 290 13.62 -3.12 24.22
C SER A 290 14.11 -1.93 25.03
N SER A 291 14.61 -2.21 26.24
CA SER A 291 15.38 -1.25 27.05
C SER A 291 16.82 -1.05 26.57
N ASN A 292 17.33 -1.90 25.67
CA ASN A 292 18.69 -1.79 25.15
C ASN A 292 18.89 -0.51 24.33
N MET A 293 20.13 -0.02 24.27
CA MET A 293 20.56 1.09 23.39
C MET A 293 21.78 0.71 22.55
N ASN A 294 22.24 -0.52 22.68
CA ASN A 294 23.31 -1.13 21.92
C ASN A 294 22.92 -2.57 21.58
N ASP A 295 23.74 -3.23 20.79
CA ASP A 295 23.53 -4.57 20.25
C ASP A 295 24.20 -5.68 21.08
N ALA A 296 24.71 -5.39 22.30
CA ALA A 296 25.40 -6.38 23.12
C ALA A 296 24.52 -7.60 23.46
N ASN A 297 23.22 -7.36 23.65
CA ASN A 297 22.21 -8.40 23.86
C ASN A 297 21.55 -8.87 22.56
N GLY A 298 21.98 -8.38 21.40
CA GLY A 298 21.35 -8.60 20.10
C GLY A 298 20.35 -7.51 19.70
N TYR A 299 19.63 -7.77 18.62
CA TYR A 299 18.59 -6.90 18.05
C TYR A 299 17.60 -7.74 17.23
N VAL A 300 16.44 -7.16 16.90
CA VAL A 300 15.49 -7.75 15.94
C VAL A 300 16.08 -7.60 14.54
N SER A 301 16.46 -8.70 13.90
CA SER A 301 17.02 -8.70 12.54
C SER A 301 15.93 -8.43 11.52
N LEU A 302 16.20 -7.54 10.56
CA LEU A 302 15.34 -7.35 9.39
C LEU A 302 15.83 -8.28 8.28
N ASP A 303 14.95 -9.16 7.83
CA ASP A 303 15.23 -10.17 6.81
C ASP A 303 14.84 -9.77 5.39
N ASP A 304 14.24 -8.58 5.23
CA ASP A 304 13.82 -8.02 3.96
C ASP A 304 14.06 -6.50 3.92
N ARG A 305 13.63 -5.87 2.83
CA ARG A 305 13.90 -4.48 2.47
C ARG A 305 12.82 -3.53 2.98
N TYR A 306 12.37 -3.78 4.20
CA TYR A 306 11.32 -3.00 4.83
C TYR A 306 11.68 -1.51 4.83
N ASN A 307 10.69 -0.66 4.55
CA ASN A 307 10.86 0.80 4.53
C ASN A 307 10.06 1.48 5.63
N LYS A 308 9.17 0.76 6.32
CA LYS A 308 8.38 1.29 7.44
C LYS A 308 8.32 0.28 8.58
N LEU A 309 8.39 0.81 9.81
CA LEU A 309 7.96 0.14 11.02
C LEU A 309 6.62 0.73 11.44
N VAL A 310 5.58 -0.09 11.53
CA VAL A 310 4.21 0.33 11.81
C VAL A 310 3.74 -0.29 13.10
N PHE A 311 3.17 0.53 13.99
CA PHE A 311 2.42 0.08 15.15
C PHE A 311 0.94 0.40 14.94
N HIS A 312 0.13 -0.61 14.65
CA HIS A 312 -1.32 -0.43 14.62
C HIS A 312 -1.84 -0.29 16.06
N VAL A 313 -2.51 0.81 16.35
CA VAL A 313 -3.06 1.13 17.67
C VAL A 313 -4.56 0.97 17.64
N ASN A 314 -5.08 -0.09 18.28
CA ASN A 314 -6.52 -0.30 18.44
C ASN A 314 -7.10 0.80 19.34
N SER A 315 -6.40 1.14 20.41
CA SER A 315 -6.75 2.24 21.32
C SER A 315 -5.55 2.65 22.17
N TYR A 316 -5.61 3.83 22.78
CA TYR A 316 -4.58 4.27 23.73
C TYR A 316 -5.16 5.15 24.84
N THR A 317 -4.47 5.17 25.98
CA THR A 317 -4.71 6.09 27.09
C THR A 317 -3.48 6.92 27.38
N THR A 318 -3.67 8.09 28.00
CA THR A 318 -2.56 8.95 28.39
C THR A 318 -2.78 9.59 29.76
N SER A 319 -1.71 9.69 30.54
CA SER A 319 -1.64 10.59 31.70
C SER A 319 -0.93 11.88 31.24
N ASN A 320 -1.66 12.99 31.22
CA ASN A 320 -1.28 14.33 30.76
C ASN A 320 -1.39 14.57 29.24
N LEU A 321 -0.32 14.38 28.46
CA LEU A 321 -0.22 14.85 27.07
C LEU A 321 -0.31 13.72 26.04
N PRO A 322 -1.19 13.83 25.02
CA PRO A 322 -1.35 12.84 23.94
C PRO A 322 -0.23 12.97 22.88
N THR A 323 1.02 13.10 23.30
CA THR A 323 2.17 13.31 22.39
C THR A 323 3.41 12.61 22.93
N SER A 324 4.15 11.90 22.08
CA SER A 324 5.52 11.47 22.40
C SER A 324 6.49 12.54 21.91
N SER A 325 7.47 12.96 22.71
CA SER A 325 8.46 13.97 22.30
C SER A 325 9.86 13.38 22.31
N ASN A 326 10.74 13.87 21.42
CA ASN A 326 12.08 13.32 21.27
C ASN A 326 12.05 11.80 20.96
N THR A 327 11.10 11.39 20.12
CA THR A 327 10.83 9.99 19.80
C THR A 327 12.00 9.41 19.01
N THR A 328 12.82 8.59 19.67
CA THR A 328 14.12 8.16 19.14
C THR A 328 14.16 6.65 18.93
N LEU A 329 14.48 6.24 17.70
CA LEU A 329 14.72 4.85 17.32
C LEU A 329 16.20 4.53 17.42
N TYR A 330 16.55 3.44 18.11
CA TYR A 330 17.88 2.83 18.10
C TYR A 330 17.85 1.63 17.17
N TYR A 331 18.83 1.54 16.28
CA TYR A 331 18.88 0.53 15.22
C TYR A 331 20.32 0.16 14.86
N VAL A 332 20.50 -0.93 14.13
CA VAL A 332 21.78 -1.34 13.56
C VAL A 332 21.74 -1.06 12.08
N ASP A 333 22.71 -0.32 11.57
CA ASP A 333 22.81 0.00 10.15
C ASP A 333 23.37 -1.17 9.33
N ASN A 334 23.44 -1.00 8.00
CA ASN A 334 23.85 -2.09 7.11
C ASN A 334 25.35 -2.44 7.25
N ALA A 335 26.15 -1.54 7.85
CA ALA A 335 27.54 -1.80 8.21
C ALA A 335 27.69 -2.52 9.58
N GLY A 336 26.58 -2.81 10.27
CA GLY A 336 26.60 -3.45 11.58
C GLY A 336 26.90 -2.47 12.72
N VAL A 337 26.77 -1.16 12.50
CA VAL A 337 27.05 -0.13 13.51
C VAL A 337 25.73 0.29 14.17
N VAL A 338 25.74 0.40 15.50
CA VAL A 338 24.61 0.96 16.25
C VAL A 338 24.45 2.44 15.94
N LYS A 339 23.23 2.84 15.55
CA LYS A 339 22.82 4.20 15.24
C LYS A 339 21.55 4.57 16.01
N SER A 340 21.22 5.86 15.99
CA SER A 340 19.93 6.34 16.45
C SER A 340 19.39 7.43 15.53
N TYR A 341 18.07 7.52 15.41
CA TYR A 341 17.38 8.56 14.67
C TYR A 341 16.22 9.12 15.48
N ASN A 342 16.08 10.45 15.49
CA ASN A 342 15.09 11.17 16.26
C ASN A 342 13.98 11.70 15.35
N TYR A 343 12.77 11.17 15.49
CA TYR A 343 11.58 11.59 14.75
C TYR A 343 10.90 12.84 15.35
N GLY A 344 11.45 13.40 16.43
CA GLY A 344 10.90 14.58 17.09
C GLY A 344 9.62 14.28 17.85
N THR A 345 8.64 15.16 17.73
CA THR A 345 7.34 15.02 18.41
C THR A 345 6.36 14.28 17.52
N VAL A 346 5.83 13.17 18.04
CA VAL A 346 4.75 12.39 17.43
C VAL A 346 3.46 12.76 18.15
N ASN A 347 2.57 13.46 17.45
CA ASN A 347 1.25 13.80 17.96
C ASN A 347 0.30 12.62 17.77
N LEU A 348 -0.42 12.26 18.82
CA LEU A 348 -1.48 11.26 18.74
C LEU A 348 -2.82 11.95 18.44
N PRO A 349 -3.80 11.21 17.87
CA PRO A 349 -5.19 11.67 17.81
C PRO A 349 -5.73 12.05 19.21
N SER A 350 -6.95 12.57 19.31
CA SER A 350 -7.56 12.86 20.61
C SER A 350 -7.59 11.62 21.53
N SER A 351 -7.41 11.82 22.83
CA SER A 351 -7.45 10.70 23.79
C SER A 351 -8.78 9.93 23.71
N GLY A 352 -8.70 8.60 23.61
CA GLY A 352 -9.86 7.73 23.38
C GLY A 352 -10.21 7.49 21.91
N SER A 353 -9.44 8.05 20.97
CA SER A 353 -9.45 7.61 19.56
C SER A 353 -9.00 6.15 19.44
N SER A 354 -9.59 5.44 18.50
CA SER A 354 -9.32 4.03 18.19
C SER A 354 -8.91 3.85 16.74
N ASN A 355 -8.14 2.81 16.46
CA ASN A 355 -7.74 2.35 15.12
C ASN A 355 -6.98 3.41 14.31
N PHE A 356 -5.68 3.55 14.59
CA PHE A 356 -4.77 4.37 13.79
C PHE A 356 -3.38 3.75 13.76
N ASP A 357 -2.56 4.15 12.78
CA ASP A 357 -1.20 3.66 12.64
C ASP A 357 -0.17 4.70 13.11
N LEU A 358 0.76 4.26 13.95
CA LEU A 358 2.02 4.98 14.16
C LEU A 358 3.07 4.42 13.22
N THR A 359 3.42 5.20 12.19
CA THR A 359 4.35 4.78 11.15
C THR A 359 5.69 5.51 11.29
N PHE A 360 6.78 4.75 11.36
CA PHE A 360 8.15 5.24 11.36
C PHE A 360 8.83 4.83 10.06
N ASP A 361 9.30 5.80 9.28
CA ASP A 361 10.03 5.56 8.03
C ASP A 361 11.46 5.11 8.34
N ILE A 362 11.75 3.83 8.09
CA ILE A 362 13.05 3.20 8.28
C ILE A 362 13.83 3.05 6.97
N SER A 363 13.34 3.67 5.89
CA SER A 363 14.01 3.67 4.60
C SER A 363 15.27 4.52 4.61
N ARG A 364 16.08 4.39 3.56
CA ARG A 364 17.28 5.22 3.38
C ARG A 364 17.02 6.72 3.14
N ALA A 365 15.77 7.12 2.90
CA ALA A 365 15.43 8.54 2.91
C ALA A 365 15.63 9.16 4.31
N VAL A 366 15.44 8.35 5.35
CA VAL A 366 15.52 8.76 6.76
C VAL A 366 16.77 8.17 7.42
N LEU A 367 16.95 6.85 7.32
CA LEU A 367 18.07 6.09 7.87
C LEU A 367 19.16 5.92 6.79
N THR A 368 19.91 6.98 6.54
CA THR A 368 20.81 7.10 5.37
C THR A 368 21.89 6.01 5.26
N THR A 369 22.32 5.41 6.37
CA THR A 369 23.29 4.30 6.38
C THR A 369 22.65 2.91 6.25
N GLY A 370 21.33 2.85 6.01
CA GLY A 370 20.56 1.62 5.95
C GLY A 370 20.11 1.15 7.34
N CYS A 371 19.19 0.18 7.38
CA CYS A 371 18.69 -0.41 8.61
C CYS A 371 18.62 -1.93 8.45
N LYS A 372 19.51 -2.64 9.15
CA LYS A 372 19.58 -4.10 9.18
C LYS A 372 18.86 -4.69 10.39
N GLY A 373 18.63 -3.90 11.43
CA GLY A 373 18.00 -4.39 12.65
C GLY A 373 17.49 -3.30 13.57
N ILE A 374 16.51 -3.63 14.40
CA ILE A 374 15.87 -2.70 15.34
C ILE A 374 16.22 -3.09 16.78
N ILE A 375 16.59 -2.09 17.58
CA ILE A 375 16.95 -2.26 19.00
C ILE A 375 15.82 -1.76 19.90
N GLY A 376 15.41 -0.51 19.78
CA GLY A 376 14.50 0.10 20.76
C GLY A 376 13.88 1.42 20.28
N LEU A 377 12.69 1.74 20.77
CA LEU A 377 12.00 3.01 20.49
C LEU A 377 11.69 3.74 21.80
N ARG A 378 12.25 4.94 21.98
CA ARG A 378 12.23 5.71 23.24
C ARG A 378 11.45 7.01 23.10
N ASN A 379 10.79 7.40 24.20
CA ASN A 379 10.18 8.72 24.39
C ASN A 379 11.05 9.54 25.36
N GLY A 380 11.45 10.76 24.99
CA GLY A 380 12.19 11.66 25.87
C GLY A 380 11.32 12.49 26.79
N ASN A 381 9.99 12.46 26.64
CA ASN A 381 9.05 13.26 27.42
C ASN A 381 8.70 12.57 28.76
N PHE A 382 9.13 13.15 29.87
CA PHE A 382 8.80 12.68 31.23
C PHE A 382 7.35 13.00 31.65
N SER A 383 6.66 13.89 30.95
CA SER A 383 5.29 14.28 31.27
C SER A 383 4.26 13.52 30.43
N SER A 384 4.67 12.72 29.44
CA SER A 384 3.76 11.91 28.64
C SER A 384 3.96 10.42 28.92
N VAL A 385 2.95 9.81 29.53
CA VAL A 385 2.85 8.35 29.71
C VAL A 385 1.77 7.87 28.76
N LEU A 386 2.15 7.08 27.76
CA LEU A 386 1.26 6.62 26.70
C LEU A 386 1.11 5.11 26.81
N THR A 387 -0.10 4.63 27.13
CA THR A 387 -0.37 3.19 27.20
C THR A 387 -1.20 2.80 25.99
N PHE A 388 -0.58 2.02 25.11
CA PHE A 388 -1.16 1.56 23.85
C PHE A 388 -1.71 0.16 23.99
N ASN A 389 -2.88 -0.09 23.40
CA ASN A 389 -3.37 -1.41 23.06
C ASN A 389 -3.13 -1.64 21.57
N PHE A 390 -2.14 -2.48 21.23
CA PHE A 390 -1.75 -2.69 19.84
C PHE A 390 -2.60 -3.75 19.14
N GLY A 391 -2.89 -3.52 17.87
CA GLY A 391 -3.22 -4.57 16.91
C GLY A 391 -1.91 -5.20 16.41
N ASP A 392 -1.70 -5.23 15.11
CA ASP A 392 -0.43 -5.70 14.55
C ASP A 392 0.67 -4.64 14.65
N VAL A 393 1.85 -5.05 15.11
CA VAL A 393 3.11 -4.30 14.95
C VAL A 393 3.93 -5.03 13.89
N TYR A 394 4.28 -4.35 12.81
CA TYR A 394 4.82 -5.02 11.62
C TYR A 394 5.76 -4.12 10.81
N PHE A 395 6.49 -4.74 9.88
CA PHE A 395 7.35 -4.05 8.95
C PHE A 395 6.75 -4.07 7.55
N ALA A 396 6.57 -2.92 6.91
CA ALA A 396 6.01 -2.85 5.56
C ALA A 396 7.09 -2.66 4.49
N ILE A 397 6.83 -3.18 3.29
CA ILE A 397 7.61 -2.93 2.08
C ILE A 397 6.78 -1.99 1.20
N SER A 398 7.38 -0.91 0.72
CA SER A 398 6.69 0.10 -0.10
C SER A 398 5.37 0.57 0.55
N ASN A 399 4.25 0.42 -0.14
CA ASN A 399 2.90 0.67 0.35
C ASN A 399 2.05 -0.61 0.37
N GLU A 400 2.67 -1.79 0.25
CA GLU A 400 1.98 -3.06 0.09
C GLU A 400 0.89 -3.29 1.14
N LYS A 401 -0.25 -3.84 0.69
CA LYS A 401 -1.36 -4.27 1.54
C LYS A 401 -1.83 -5.67 1.19
N ALA A 402 -2.44 -6.33 2.16
CA ALA A 402 -3.16 -7.58 1.98
C ALA A 402 -4.44 -7.59 2.83
N MET A 403 -5.45 -8.35 2.41
CA MET A 403 -6.72 -8.46 3.15
C MET A 403 -7.22 -9.90 3.20
N LYS A 404 -7.71 -10.31 4.37
CA LYS A 404 -8.43 -11.56 4.59
C LYS A 404 -9.90 -11.31 4.52
N PHE A 405 -10.62 -12.23 3.88
CA PHE A 405 -12.05 -12.29 3.89
C PHE A 405 -12.56 -13.54 4.60
N ALA A 406 -13.73 -13.42 5.22
CA ALA A 406 -14.46 -14.53 5.83
C ALA A 406 -15.97 -14.41 5.58
N GLY A 407 -16.70 -15.51 5.75
CA GLY A 407 -18.17 -15.52 5.64
C GLY A 407 -18.68 -16.00 4.28
N VAL A 408 -19.85 -15.52 3.86
CA VAL A 408 -20.47 -15.89 2.58
C VAL A 408 -20.03 -14.89 1.51
N TYR A 409 -19.50 -15.38 0.39
CA TYR A 409 -19.00 -14.54 -0.68
C TYR A 409 -20.07 -13.55 -1.18
N SER A 410 -19.69 -12.28 -1.29
CA SER A 410 -20.51 -11.24 -1.90
C SER A 410 -19.63 -10.36 -2.77
N ASP A 411 -19.94 -10.30 -4.05
CA ASP A 411 -19.23 -9.43 -4.99
C ASP A 411 -19.49 -7.94 -4.70
N GLY A 412 -20.63 -7.63 -4.04
CA GLY A 412 -21.03 -6.29 -3.62
C GLY A 412 -20.57 -5.90 -2.21
N ASP A 413 -19.66 -6.67 -1.60
CA ASP A 413 -19.09 -6.36 -0.30
C ASP A 413 -18.23 -5.08 -0.35
N SER A 414 -18.41 -4.21 0.65
CA SER A 414 -17.73 -2.91 0.69
C SER A 414 -16.22 -3.02 0.81
N ASN A 415 -15.71 -3.93 1.65
CA ASN A 415 -14.26 -4.10 1.83
C ASN A 415 -13.64 -4.64 0.53
N LEU A 416 -14.29 -5.61 -0.12
CA LEU A 416 -13.81 -6.15 -1.40
C LEU A 416 -13.79 -5.08 -2.50
N MET A 417 -14.82 -4.26 -2.57
CA MET A 417 -14.89 -3.16 -3.53
C MET A 417 -13.83 -2.08 -3.25
N ASP A 418 -13.48 -1.81 -1.99
CA ASP A 418 -12.39 -0.89 -1.63
C ASP A 418 -11.02 -1.41 -2.05
N VAL A 419 -10.80 -2.72 -1.90
CA VAL A 419 -9.58 -3.38 -2.37
C VAL A 419 -9.45 -3.27 -3.89
N TYR A 420 -10.54 -3.50 -4.65
CA TYR A 420 -10.52 -3.41 -6.11
C TYR A 420 -10.01 -2.06 -6.63
N GLU A 421 -10.25 -0.98 -5.90
CA GLU A 421 -9.89 0.36 -6.32
C GLU A 421 -8.50 0.81 -5.84
N ASN A 422 -7.83 0.00 -5.02
CA ASN A 422 -6.55 0.36 -4.41
C ASN A 422 -5.40 -0.46 -5.00
N THR A 423 -4.46 0.25 -5.64
CA THR A 423 -3.30 -0.34 -6.33
C THR A 423 -2.29 -1.01 -5.41
N TYR A 424 -2.40 -0.83 -4.10
CA TYR A 424 -1.43 -1.36 -3.15
C TYR A 424 -1.73 -2.77 -2.66
N TYR A 425 -2.92 -3.31 -2.90
CA TYR A 425 -3.25 -4.68 -2.50
C TYR A 425 -2.58 -5.69 -3.43
N THR A 426 -1.64 -6.48 -2.91
CA THR A 426 -0.90 -7.52 -3.65
C THR A 426 -1.51 -8.90 -3.46
N SER A 427 -2.24 -9.14 -2.37
CA SER A 427 -2.86 -10.43 -2.10
C SER A 427 -4.16 -10.35 -1.33
N LEU A 428 -5.13 -11.20 -1.68
CA LEU A 428 -6.38 -11.41 -0.95
C LEU A 428 -6.51 -12.87 -0.51
N ASP A 429 -6.91 -13.07 0.74
CA ASP A 429 -7.13 -14.41 1.31
C ASP A 429 -8.64 -14.68 1.48
N PHE A 430 -9.19 -15.52 0.60
CA PHE A 430 -10.56 -16.01 0.63
C PHE A 430 -10.67 -17.44 1.21
N THR A 431 -9.63 -17.98 1.85
CA THR A 431 -9.65 -19.34 2.41
C THR A 431 -10.69 -19.51 3.53
N SER A 432 -11.18 -18.42 4.14
CA SER A 432 -12.26 -18.47 5.13
C SER A 432 -13.62 -18.07 4.55
N VAL A 433 -13.74 -17.97 3.22
CA VAL A 433 -14.98 -17.60 2.51
C VAL A 433 -15.67 -18.83 1.91
N THR A 434 -16.99 -18.82 1.96
CA THR A 434 -17.88 -19.87 1.47
C THR A 434 -18.71 -19.38 0.28
N ALA A 435 -19.30 -20.31 -0.48
CA ALA A 435 -20.16 -20.01 -1.63
C ALA A 435 -19.51 -19.13 -2.72
N ILE A 436 -18.18 -19.20 -2.86
CA ILE A 436 -17.48 -18.52 -3.95
C ILE A 436 -17.92 -19.13 -5.28
N ASN A 437 -18.39 -18.29 -6.19
CA ASN A 437 -18.69 -18.68 -7.56
C ASN A 437 -17.38 -18.87 -8.35
N THR A 438 -17.17 -20.03 -8.98
CA THR A 438 -15.99 -20.34 -9.80
C THR A 438 -15.87 -19.52 -11.09
N SER A 439 -16.85 -18.66 -11.40
CA SER A 439 -16.75 -17.64 -12.45
C SER A 439 -16.28 -16.27 -11.93
N ALA A 440 -15.97 -16.13 -10.63
CA ALA A 440 -15.47 -14.87 -10.07
C ALA A 440 -14.14 -14.50 -10.74
N ASN A 441 -14.07 -13.30 -11.34
CA ASN A 441 -12.89 -12.79 -12.04
C ASN A 441 -12.32 -11.58 -11.30
N TRP A 442 -11.67 -11.84 -10.16
CA TRP A 442 -11.13 -10.79 -9.31
C TRP A 442 -10.01 -10.00 -9.98
N LYS A 443 -9.14 -10.66 -10.75
CA LYS A 443 -8.04 -10.02 -11.49
C LYS A 443 -8.53 -8.89 -12.40
N SER A 444 -9.66 -9.08 -13.08
CA SER A 444 -10.23 -8.06 -13.98
C SER A 444 -10.77 -6.82 -13.28
N LYS A 445 -11.03 -6.90 -11.96
CA LYS A 445 -11.60 -5.81 -11.16
C LYS A 445 -10.54 -5.08 -10.34
N MET A 446 -9.44 -5.74 -10.01
CA MET A 446 -8.34 -5.13 -9.27
C MET A 446 -7.62 -4.06 -10.07
N ALA A 447 -7.39 -2.91 -9.44
CA ALA A 447 -6.49 -1.87 -9.94
C ALA A 447 -5.04 -2.38 -10.06
N ASN A 448 -4.62 -3.25 -9.13
CA ASN A 448 -3.39 -4.03 -9.25
C ASN A 448 -3.72 -5.38 -9.91
N SER A 449 -3.45 -5.50 -11.21
CA SER A 449 -3.77 -6.73 -11.94
C SER A 449 -2.75 -7.86 -11.73
N ASN A 450 -1.66 -7.61 -10.98
CA ASN A 450 -0.69 -8.62 -10.56
C ASN A 450 -1.08 -9.30 -9.24
N SER A 451 -2.15 -8.88 -8.56
CA SER A 451 -2.54 -9.45 -7.26
C SER A 451 -2.86 -10.94 -7.31
N ILE A 452 -2.61 -11.63 -6.20
CA ILE A 452 -2.91 -13.05 -5.98
C ILE A 452 -4.14 -13.25 -5.10
N PHE A 453 -4.93 -14.28 -5.38
CA PHE A 453 -6.12 -14.63 -4.60
C PHE A 453 -5.99 -16.05 -4.05
N TYR A 454 -5.97 -16.19 -2.72
CA TYR A 454 -5.88 -17.49 -2.06
C TYR A 454 -7.27 -18.03 -1.77
N VAL A 455 -7.52 -19.29 -2.13
CA VAL A 455 -8.77 -20.01 -1.84
C VAL A 455 -8.46 -21.40 -1.28
N ASN A 456 -9.43 -22.01 -0.60
CA ASN A 456 -9.27 -23.38 -0.10
C ASN A 456 -9.00 -24.37 -1.23
N SER A 457 -8.24 -25.42 -0.91
CA SER A 457 -8.06 -26.58 -1.78
C SER A 457 -9.43 -27.19 -2.12
N GLY A 458 -9.65 -27.54 -3.39
CA GLY A 458 -10.91 -28.15 -3.82
C GLY A 458 -12.05 -27.16 -4.11
N SER A 459 -11.76 -25.85 -4.11
CA SER A 459 -12.71 -24.77 -4.46
C SER A 459 -13.11 -24.71 -5.95
N GLY A 460 -12.59 -25.60 -6.79
CA GLY A 460 -12.93 -25.68 -8.22
C GLY A 460 -12.15 -24.74 -9.14
N PHE A 461 -11.29 -23.87 -8.59
CA PHE A 461 -10.42 -22.94 -9.32
C PHE A 461 -9.15 -23.59 -9.92
N ILE A 462 -9.21 -24.87 -10.26
CA ILE A 462 -8.05 -25.67 -10.71
C ILE A 462 -7.91 -25.76 -12.24
N ASN A 463 -8.84 -25.17 -12.99
CA ASN A 463 -8.79 -25.12 -14.46
C ASN A 463 -8.23 -23.78 -14.95
N SER A 464 -7.44 -23.80 -16.03
CA SER A 464 -6.88 -22.61 -16.70
C SER A 464 -7.94 -21.85 -17.52
N LYS A 465 -8.89 -21.23 -16.81
CA LYS A 465 -9.84 -20.27 -17.38
C LYS A 465 -9.35 -18.85 -17.08
N ALA A 466 -9.60 -17.89 -17.96
CA ALA A 466 -9.23 -16.48 -17.74
C ALA A 466 -9.82 -15.88 -16.44
N ALA A 467 -10.96 -16.39 -15.97
CA ALA A 467 -11.54 -16.00 -14.68
C ALA A 467 -10.73 -16.50 -13.46
N ASN A 468 -9.88 -17.52 -13.63
CA ASN A 468 -9.12 -18.17 -12.57
C ASN A 468 -7.65 -17.74 -12.53
N SER A 469 -7.23 -16.78 -13.35
CA SER A 469 -5.85 -16.31 -13.37
C SER A 469 -5.49 -15.66 -12.03
N ASN A 470 -4.28 -15.96 -11.54
CA ASN A 470 -3.74 -15.56 -10.24
C ASN A 470 -4.48 -16.13 -9.01
N VAL A 471 -5.36 -17.12 -9.20
CA VAL A 471 -6.01 -17.81 -8.08
C VAL A 471 -5.17 -19.00 -7.62
N VAL A 472 -4.75 -18.98 -6.36
CA VAL A 472 -4.03 -20.07 -5.69
C VAL A 472 -5.02 -20.90 -4.88
N SER A 473 -5.32 -22.11 -5.35
CA SER A 473 -6.15 -23.09 -4.66
C SER A 473 -5.27 -24.05 -3.85
N GLY A 474 -5.23 -23.86 -2.53
CA GLY A 474 -4.26 -24.54 -1.67
C GLY A 474 -2.84 -24.04 -1.96
N THR A 475 -2.03 -24.84 -2.66
CA THR A 475 -0.64 -24.50 -3.04
C THR A 475 -0.43 -24.50 -4.55
N VAL A 476 -1.51 -24.50 -5.34
CA VAL A 476 -1.43 -24.58 -6.80
C VAL A 476 -2.25 -23.46 -7.45
N ALA A 477 -1.65 -22.79 -8.43
CA ALA A 477 -2.34 -21.91 -9.36
C ALA A 477 -2.37 -22.55 -10.75
N ALA A 478 -3.55 -22.64 -11.37
CA ALA A 478 -3.65 -23.14 -12.74
C ALA A 478 -2.97 -22.20 -13.74
N SER A 479 -3.08 -20.89 -13.50
CA SER A 479 -2.43 -19.85 -14.29
C SER A 479 -2.01 -18.66 -13.43
N LEU A 480 -0.75 -18.24 -13.58
CA LEU A 480 -0.21 -16.99 -13.06
C LEU A 480 0.05 -16.05 -14.25
N GLU A 481 -0.56 -14.87 -14.22
CA GLU A 481 -0.46 -13.84 -15.25
C GLU A 481 -0.03 -12.53 -14.62
N LEU A 482 1.22 -12.14 -14.92
CA LEU A 482 1.84 -10.92 -14.44
C LEU A 482 2.18 -9.99 -15.60
N SER A 483 2.34 -8.70 -15.32
CA SER A 483 2.80 -7.71 -16.30
C SER A 483 3.52 -6.53 -15.68
N ASP A 484 4.32 -5.84 -16.48
CA ASP A 484 5.03 -4.63 -16.06
C ASP A 484 4.11 -3.42 -15.84
N GLN A 485 2.89 -3.47 -16.39
CA GLN A 485 1.82 -2.48 -16.14
C GLN A 485 0.85 -2.93 -15.05
N GLY A 486 1.07 -4.10 -14.45
CA GLY A 486 0.10 -4.72 -13.56
C GLY A 486 0.13 -4.22 -12.13
N GLY A 487 1.21 -3.53 -11.71
CA GLY A 487 1.43 -3.08 -10.34
C GLY A 487 2.47 -3.93 -9.59
N ASP A 488 2.58 -3.70 -8.29
CA ASP A 488 3.50 -4.42 -7.41
C ASP A 488 3.03 -5.88 -7.19
N PHE A 489 3.95 -6.79 -6.87
CA PHE A 489 3.64 -8.20 -6.65
C PHE A 489 4.32 -8.75 -5.40
N ASN A 490 3.55 -9.50 -4.61
CA ASN A 490 4.08 -10.29 -3.50
C ASN A 490 3.28 -11.58 -3.36
N ALA A 491 3.97 -12.69 -3.13
CA ALA A 491 3.39 -13.99 -2.84
C ALA A 491 3.77 -14.40 -1.41
N PRO A 492 2.94 -14.05 -0.39
CA PRO A 492 3.23 -14.34 1.02
C PRO A 492 3.57 -15.81 1.29
N PHE A 493 2.99 -16.71 0.50
CA PHE A 493 3.26 -18.14 0.54
C PHE A 493 3.67 -18.63 -0.85
N ALA A 494 4.73 -19.43 -0.89
CA ALA A 494 5.15 -20.09 -2.12
C ALA A 494 4.07 -21.08 -2.61
N PHE A 495 3.92 -21.16 -3.94
CA PHE A 495 2.97 -22.05 -4.60
C PHE A 495 3.55 -22.58 -5.92
N SER A 496 2.88 -23.52 -6.55
CA SER A 496 3.24 -24.03 -7.88
C SER A 496 2.26 -23.52 -8.93
N ALA A 497 2.76 -22.94 -10.01
CA ALA A 497 1.96 -22.53 -11.16
C ALA A 497 2.04 -23.58 -12.28
N THR A 498 0.90 -24.11 -12.73
CA THR A 498 0.88 -25.02 -13.90
C THR A 498 1.24 -24.28 -15.18
N SER A 499 0.83 -23.01 -15.28
CA SER A 499 1.29 -22.07 -16.30
C SER A 499 1.57 -20.73 -15.65
N ALA A 500 2.66 -20.09 -16.04
CA ALA A 500 3.04 -18.76 -15.58
C ALA A 500 3.43 -17.88 -16.77
N SER A 501 3.08 -16.61 -16.71
CA SER A 501 3.42 -15.64 -17.73
C SER A 501 3.75 -14.27 -17.14
N TYR A 502 4.68 -13.57 -17.78
CA TYR A 502 4.98 -12.17 -17.51
C TYR A 502 5.04 -11.42 -18.83
N THR A 503 4.21 -10.38 -19.00
CA THR A 503 4.17 -9.57 -20.22
C THR A 503 4.83 -8.22 -19.98
N LYS A 504 5.71 -7.82 -20.91
CA LYS A 504 6.43 -6.55 -20.85
C LYS A 504 6.58 -5.92 -22.22
N ALA A 505 6.36 -4.60 -22.29
CA ALA A 505 6.74 -3.79 -23.44
C ALA A 505 8.24 -3.42 -23.35
N LEU A 506 8.97 -3.63 -24.44
CA LEU A 506 10.41 -3.35 -24.56
C LEU A 506 10.67 -2.32 -25.66
N SER A 507 11.59 -1.41 -25.37
CA SER A 507 12.17 -0.46 -26.32
C SER A 507 13.68 -0.37 -26.08
N GLY A 508 14.38 -1.45 -26.42
CA GLY A 508 15.79 -1.65 -26.12
C GLY A 508 16.01 -2.44 -24.83
N TYR A 509 17.05 -2.08 -24.09
CA TYR A 509 17.47 -2.80 -22.89
C TYR A 509 16.60 -2.51 -21.67
N SER A 510 16.29 -3.56 -20.90
CA SER A 510 15.64 -3.48 -19.60
C SER A 510 16.24 -4.53 -18.66
N VAL A 511 16.21 -4.28 -17.35
CA VAL A 511 16.40 -5.35 -16.36
C VAL A 511 15.04 -5.97 -16.07
N ILE A 512 15.01 -7.30 -15.88
CA ILE A 512 13.85 -8.00 -15.31
C ILE A 512 14.27 -8.99 -14.23
N VAL A 513 13.40 -9.23 -13.24
CA VAL A 513 13.43 -10.38 -12.33
C VAL A 513 12.06 -11.03 -12.34
N LEU A 514 11.99 -12.36 -12.36
CA LEU A 514 10.73 -13.11 -12.43
C LEU A 514 10.60 -14.07 -11.22
N PRO A 515 9.41 -14.21 -10.61
CA PRO A 515 9.22 -15.08 -9.46
C PRO A 515 9.14 -16.57 -9.82
N PHE A 516 9.30 -16.91 -11.11
CA PHE A 516 9.27 -18.26 -11.67
C PHE A 516 10.32 -18.42 -12.78
N GLU A 517 10.70 -19.65 -13.11
CA GLU A 517 11.56 -19.94 -14.26
C GLU A 517 10.81 -19.69 -15.57
N ALA A 518 11.37 -18.89 -16.48
CA ALA A 518 10.72 -18.52 -17.73
C ALA A 518 11.60 -18.77 -18.96
N ASN A 519 10.97 -19.13 -20.07
CA ASN A 519 11.62 -19.18 -21.38
C ASN A 519 11.78 -17.77 -21.95
N VAL A 520 12.90 -17.52 -22.62
CA VAL A 520 13.15 -16.28 -23.36
C VAL A 520 12.33 -16.33 -24.66
N PRO A 521 11.40 -15.39 -24.90
CA PRO A 521 10.57 -15.39 -26.10
C PRO A 521 11.39 -15.05 -27.35
N VAL A 522 10.92 -15.53 -28.52
CA VAL A 522 11.53 -15.22 -29.82
C VAL A 522 11.57 -13.71 -30.03
N GLY A 523 12.72 -13.19 -30.46
CA GLY A 523 12.93 -11.75 -30.66
C GLY A 523 13.48 -11.01 -29.44
N VAL A 524 13.66 -11.69 -28.31
CA VAL A 524 14.32 -11.14 -27.11
C VAL A 524 15.68 -11.80 -26.90
N GLN A 525 16.68 -10.98 -26.58
CA GLN A 525 17.98 -11.45 -26.08
C GLN A 525 18.00 -11.29 -24.56
N ALA A 526 18.58 -12.25 -23.83
CA ALA A 526 18.68 -12.20 -22.38
C ALA A 526 20.11 -12.52 -21.93
N TYR A 527 20.59 -11.78 -20.92
CA TYR A 527 21.96 -11.87 -20.42
C TYR A 527 21.99 -11.89 -18.89
N ASN A 528 22.82 -12.76 -18.33
CA ASN A 528 23.26 -12.65 -16.95
C ASN A 528 24.12 -11.40 -16.80
N MET A 529 24.05 -10.75 -15.63
CA MET A 529 24.79 -9.54 -15.33
C MET A 529 25.78 -9.77 -14.19
N LEU A 530 27.02 -9.33 -14.37
CA LEU A 530 28.05 -9.31 -13.34
C LEU A 530 28.69 -7.91 -13.28
N PRO A 531 28.38 -7.11 -12.26
CA PRO A 531 28.95 -5.78 -12.15
C PRO A 531 30.39 -5.82 -11.61
N SER A 532 31.14 -4.78 -11.94
CA SER A 532 32.50 -4.51 -11.48
C SER A 532 32.68 -3.00 -11.28
N SER A 533 33.86 -2.56 -10.84
CA SER A 533 34.14 -1.14 -10.61
C SER A 533 34.13 -0.28 -11.88
N SER A 534 34.16 -0.88 -13.07
CA SER A 534 34.26 -0.15 -14.34
C SER A 534 33.23 -0.54 -15.39
N LYS A 535 32.49 -1.64 -15.23
CA LYS A 535 31.53 -2.16 -16.23
C LYS A 535 30.57 -3.18 -15.64
N VAL A 536 29.51 -3.50 -16.38
CA VAL A 536 28.67 -4.68 -16.16
C VAL A 536 28.92 -5.67 -17.29
N LEU A 537 29.52 -6.81 -16.96
CA LEU A 537 29.72 -7.92 -17.91
C LEU A 537 28.39 -8.63 -18.13
N CYS A 538 28.02 -8.79 -19.39
CA CYS A 538 26.78 -9.41 -19.85
C CYS A 538 27.10 -10.71 -20.60
N THR A 539 26.72 -11.85 -20.05
CA THR A 539 26.90 -13.17 -20.67
C THR A 539 25.54 -13.74 -21.05
N SER A 540 25.42 -14.42 -22.20
CA SER A 540 24.13 -14.96 -22.65
C SER A 540 23.53 -15.89 -21.61
N VAL A 541 22.23 -15.77 -21.36
CA VAL A 541 21.49 -16.71 -20.52
C VAL A 541 21.55 -18.10 -21.18
N PRO A 542 22.01 -19.16 -20.47
CA PRO A 542 22.14 -20.49 -21.06
C PRO A 542 20.77 -21.10 -21.35
N ASN A 543 20.70 -21.92 -22.40
CA ASN A 543 19.51 -22.69 -22.79
C ASN A 543 18.23 -21.86 -23.04
N GLY A 544 18.34 -20.53 -23.19
CA GLY A 544 17.18 -19.65 -23.38
C GLY A 544 16.21 -19.62 -22.20
N LYS A 545 16.68 -19.88 -20.98
CA LYS A 545 15.84 -19.96 -19.76
C LYS A 545 16.34 -19.04 -18.65
N ILE A 546 15.48 -18.15 -18.18
CA ILE A 546 15.73 -17.24 -17.06
C ILE A 546 15.33 -17.96 -15.76
N PRO A 547 16.27 -18.18 -14.82
CA PRO A 547 15.94 -18.76 -13.51
C PRO A 547 15.03 -17.84 -12.68
N ALA A 548 14.20 -18.43 -11.83
CA ALA A 548 13.39 -17.69 -10.87
C ALA A 548 14.26 -16.85 -9.93
N ASN A 549 13.74 -15.70 -9.49
CA ASN A 549 14.39 -14.76 -8.55
C ASN A 549 15.79 -14.31 -8.99
N THR A 550 16.11 -14.39 -10.29
CA THR A 550 17.44 -14.00 -10.81
C THR A 550 17.28 -12.81 -11.77
N PRO A 551 17.83 -11.63 -11.43
CA PRO A 551 17.78 -10.47 -12.31
C PRO A 551 18.66 -10.70 -13.55
N VAL A 552 18.10 -10.40 -14.72
CA VAL A 552 18.77 -10.49 -16.02
C VAL A 552 18.58 -9.22 -16.82
N LEU A 553 19.52 -8.92 -17.71
CA LEU A 553 19.38 -7.89 -18.73
C LEU A 553 18.67 -8.50 -19.93
N ILE A 554 17.61 -7.87 -20.41
CA ILE A 554 16.92 -8.25 -21.65
C ILE A 554 16.98 -7.12 -22.67
N ASN A 555 16.91 -7.47 -23.95
CA ASN A 555 16.86 -6.52 -25.07
C ASN A 555 15.85 -6.98 -26.11
N GLY A 556 15.01 -6.06 -26.57
CA GLY A 556 14.02 -6.30 -27.61
C GLY A 556 13.27 -5.02 -27.98
N ASN A 557 12.45 -5.10 -29.03
CA ASN A 557 11.56 -4.01 -29.42
C ASN A 557 10.17 -4.56 -29.71
N GLY A 558 9.16 -4.15 -28.93
CA GLY A 558 7.80 -4.67 -28.97
C GLY A 558 7.32 -5.23 -27.63
N THR A 559 6.14 -5.84 -27.62
CA THR A 559 5.56 -6.46 -26.42
C THR A 559 5.82 -7.96 -26.44
N PHE A 560 6.40 -8.48 -25.36
CA PHE A 560 6.78 -9.89 -25.26
C PHE A 560 6.22 -10.52 -24.00
N THR A 561 5.87 -11.81 -24.09
CA THR A 561 5.39 -12.61 -22.96
C THR A 561 6.40 -13.73 -22.66
N PHE A 562 6.97 -13.67 -21.46
CA PHE A 562 7.84 -14.70 -20.90
C PHE A 562 6.96 -15.78 -20.30
N THR A 563 7.11 -17.04 -20.72
CA THR A 563 6.24 -18.15 -20.28
C THR A 563 7.03 -19.20 -19.51
N GLY A 564 6.40 -19.78 -18.49
CA GLY A 564 7.03 -20.73 -17.58
C GLY A 564 6.02 -21.58 -16.82
N SER A 565 6.52 -22.33 -15.84
CA SER A 565 5.73 -23.18 -14.94
C SER A 565 6.57 -23.58 -13.73
N GLY A 566 5.95 -24.13 -12.69
CA GLY A 566 6.62 -24.67 -11.51
C GLY A 566 6.55 -23.74 -10.30
N SER A 567 7.58 -23.79 -9.45
CA SER A 567 7.59 -23.06 -8.18
C SER A 567 7.58 -21.55 -8.40
N VAL A 568 6.71 -20.86 -7.65
CA VAL A 568 6.59 -19.41 -7.57
C VAL A 568 6.83 -18.99 -6.13
N SER A 569 7.72 -18.02 -5.92
CA SER A 569 7.97 -17.44 -4.61
C SER A 569 8.48 -16.01 -4.73
N THR A 570 8.20 -15.20 -3.73
CA THR A 570 8.84 -13.90 -3.53
C THR A 570 9.85 -14.01 -2.40
N THR A 571 11.09 -14.40 -2.75
CA THR A 571 12.16 -14.52 -1.76
C THR A 571 12.45 -13.16 -1.13
N LYS A 572 12.66 -13.12 0.19
CA LYS A 572 13.03 -11.89 0.90
C LYS A 572 14.41 -11.42 0.46
N ALA A 573 14.58 -10.10 0.29
CA ALA A 573 15.85 -9.47 -0.09
C ALA A 573 16.61 -10.17 -1.25
N ILE A 574 16.03 -10.20 -2.45
CA ILE A 574 16.66 -10.82 -3.64
C ILE A 574 17.93 -10.06 -4.01
N VAL A 575 19.08 -10.68 -3.78
CA VAL A 575 20.40 -10.17 -4.18
C VAL A 575 21.11 -11.22 -5.04
N SER A 576 21.46 -10.84 -6.28
CA SER A 576 22.24 -11.68 -7.20
C SER A 576 23.33 -10.85 -7.84
N ASN A 577 24.60 -11.26 -7.69
CA ASN A 577 25.76 -10.51 -8.19
C ASN A 577 25.69 -9.00 -7.86
N GLN A 578 25.34 -8.64 -6.61
CA GLN A 578 25.12 -7.26 -6.13
C GLN A 578 23.87 -6.53 -6.69
N PHE A 579 23.14 -7.11 -7.62
CA PHE A 579 21.85 -6.59 -8.03
C PHE A 579 20.80 -6.91 -6.98
N ASN A 580 20.18 -5.87 -6.44
CA ASN A 580 19.04 -5.92 -5.55
C ASN A 580 17.78 -5.84 -6.42
N ALA A 581 16.96 -6.89 -6.39
CA ALA A 581 15.82 -7.05 -7.28
C ALA A 581 14.50 -7.02 -6.50
N ASP A 582 13.45 -6.39 -7.03
CA ASP A 582 12.14 -6.31 -6.39
C ASP A 582 11.00 -6.59 -7.37
N TYR A 583 9.93 -7.16 -6.86
CA TYR A 583 8.63 -7.30 -7.51
C TYR A 583 7.69 -6.12 -7.23
N SER A 584 8.12 -5.20 -6.37
CA SER A 584 7.46 -3.93 -6.06
C SER A 584 8.28 -2.75 -6.56
N THR A 585 7.62 -1.63 -6.77
CA THR A 585 8.28 -0.37 -7.11
C THR A 585 9.07 0.14 -5.90
N VAL A 586 10.37 0.34 -6.07
CA VAL A 586 11.29 0.76 -5.00
C VAL A 586 12.10 1.98 -5.36
N LYS A 587 12.83 2.51 -4.37
CA LYS A 587 13.78 3.60 -4.54
C LYS A 587 15.21 3.08 -4.40
N ALA A 588 16.03 3.31 -5.41
CA ALA A 588 17.49 3.22 -5.32
C ALA A 588 18.03 4.58 -4.84
N TYR A 589 18.99 4.59 -3.92
CA TYR A 589 19.48 5.83 -3.30
C TYR A 589 20.85 6.24 -3.82
N THR A 590 21.28 7.44 -3.42
CA THR A 590 22.59 8.01 -3.77
C THR A 590 23.72 7.01 -3.51
N GLY A 591 24.58 6.80 -4.51
CA GLY A 591 25.65 5.80 -4.50
C GLY A 591 25.30 4.49 -5.22
N GLY A 592 24.01 4.18 -5.35
CA GLY A 592 23.53 3.04 -6.16
C GLY A 592 23.57 3.34 -7.66
N TYR A 593 23.27 2.31 -8.47
CA TYR A 593 23.23 2.42 -9.93
C TYR A 593 21.95 1.83 -10.51
N VAL A 594 21.39 2.54 -11.48
CA VAL A 594 20.18 2.13 -12.21
C VAL A 594 20.43 2.09 -13.72
N LEU A 595 19.81 1.14 -14.42
CA LEU A 595 19.92 1.04 -15.87
C LEU A 595 19.24 2.23 -16.54
N LYS A 596 19.96 2.95 -17.40
CA LYS A 596 19.43 4.07 -18.20
C LYS A 596 20.11 4.16 -19.55
N THR A 597 19.52 4.96 -20.42
CA THR A 597 20.15 5.43 -21.66
C THR A 597 20.29 6.95 -21.58
N VAL A 598 21.54 7.45 -21.54
CA VAL A 598 21.85 8.88 -21.53
C VAL A 598 22.75 9.17 -22.74
N GLY A 599 22.35 10.14 -23.57
CA GLY A 599 23.12 10.50 -24.78
C GLY A 599 23.31 9.33 -25.75
N GLY A 600 22.35 8.39 -25.83
CA GLY A 600 22.43 7.19 -26.67
C GLY A 600 23.27 6.05 -26.11
N VAL A 601 23.88 6.21 -24.94
CA VAL A 601 24.67 5.17 -24.28
C VAL A 601 23.86 4.53 -23.16
N THR A 602 23.56 3.24 -23.31
CA THR A 602 22.89 2.45 -22.29
C THR A 602 23.88 1.83 -21.32
N GLY A 603 23.62 1.96 -20.03
CA GLY A 603 24.43 1.37 -18.96
C GLY A 603 23.85 1.66 -17.59
N PHE A 604 24.54 1.22 -16.55
CA PHE A 604 24.14 1.49 -15.17
C PHE A 604 24.76 2.81 -14.72
N TYR A 605 23.94 3.83 -14.51
CA TYR A 605 24.37 5.16 -14.12
C TYR A 605 24.28 5.34 -12.61
N LYS A 606 25.32 5.95 -12.04
CA LYS A 606 25.38 6.22 -10.61
C LYS A 606 24.41 7.33 -10.21
N ILE A 607 23.64 7.09 -9.15
CA ILE A 607 22.77 8.09 -8.55
C ILE A 607 23.64 9.05 -7.73
N SER A 608 23.72 10.30 -8.17
CA SER A 608 24.62 11.30 -7.58
C SER A 608 24.00 12.06 -6.40
N SER A 609 22.66 12.14 -6.34
CA SER A 609 21.93 12.81 -5.26
C SER A 609 20.49 12.31 -5.15
N GLY A 610 19.94 12.28 -3.95
CA GLY A 610 18.57 11.85 -3.68
C GLY A 610 18.37 10.34 -3.92
N SER A 611 17.32 10.02 -4.68
CA SER A 611 16.92 8.65 -5.00
C SER A 611 16.27 8.60 -6.38
N GLU A 612 16.24 7.42 -6.98
CA GLU A 612 15.56 7.15 -8.23
C GLU A 612 14.60 5.97 -8.11
N THR A 613 13.47 6.07 -8.80
CA THR A 613 12.47 5.00 -8.83
C THR A 613 12.94 3.86 -9.72
N VAL A 614 12.95 2.65 -9.16
CA VAL A 614 13.15 1.39 -9.86
C VAL A 614 11.78 0.71 -10.01
N PRO A 615 11.34 0.40 -11.23
CA PRO A 615 10.05 -0.25 -11.47
C PRO A 615 9.96 -1.62 -10.78
N ALA A 616 8.73 -2.08 -10.52
CA ALA A 616 8.46 -3.47 -10.17
C ALA A 616 9.06 -4.45 -11.20
N PHE A 617 9.39 -5.66 -10.75
CA PHE A 617 10.02 -6.72 -11.53
C PHE A 617 11.37 -6.32 -12.13
N SER A 618 12.12 -5.45 -11.45
CA SER A 618 13.42 -4.94 -11.92
C SER A 618 14.48 -5.04 -10.82
N ALA A 619 15.71 -4.66 -11.15
CA ALA A 619 16.82 -4.65 -10.21
C ALA A 619 17.75 -3.46 -10.42
N TYR A 620 18.51 -3.15 -9.37
CA TYR A 620 19.50 -2.07 -9.33
C TYR A 620 20.72 -2.52 -8.52
N ILE A 621 21.85 -1.83 -8.69
CA ILE A 621 23.02 -2.04 -7.82
C ILE A 621 22.84 -1.13 -6.61
N SER A 622 22.76 -1.69 -5.41
CA SER A 622 22.61 -0.87 -4.19
C SER A 622 23.85 -0.06 -3.91
N GLU A 623 23.69 1.04 -3.20
CA GLU A 623 24.76 1.93 -2.69
C GLU A 623 25.80 1.26 -1.78
N GLU A 624 25.61 0.00 -1.38
CA GLU A 624 26.59 -0.79 -0.61
C GLU A 624 27.76 -1.30 -1.46
N ASN A 625 27.76 -0.99 -2.75
CA ASN A 625 28.87 -1.26 -3.65
C ASN A 625 30.08 -0.35 -3.36
N ALA A 626 31.27 -0.81 -3.74
CA ALA A 626 32.52 -0.03 -3.62
C ALA A 626 32.86 0.79 -4.88
N TYR A 627 31.93 0.96 -5.82
CA TYR A 627 32.20 1.51 -7.14
C TYR A 627 32.11 3.04 -7.17
N SER A 628 33.06 3.67 -7.84
CA SER A 628 33.16 5.14 -7.93
C SER A 628 32.78 5.71 -9.30
N ALA A 629 32.75 4.89 -10.36
CA ALA A 629 32.46 5.33 -11.72
C ALA A 629 31.07 5.98 -11.84
N SER A 630 30.92 7.01 -12.66
CA SER A 630 29.61 7.64 -12.92
C SER A 630 28.71 6.77 -13.82
N LEU A 631 29.31 5.86 -14.59
CA LEU A 631 28.68 4.94 -15.52
C LEU A 631 29.41 3.60 -15.50
N LEU A 632 28.66 2.51 -15.39
CA LEU A 632 29.11 1.16 -15.69
C LEU A 632 28.50 0.74 -17.04
N PRO A 633 29.26 0.84 -18.15
CA PRO A 633 28.78 0.42 -19.46
C PRO A 633 28.50 -1.09 -19.49
N LEU A 634 27.61 -1.49 -20.39
CA LEU A 634 27.33 -2.89 -20.68
C LEU A 634 28.43 -3.44 -21.58
N GLU A 635 29.11 -4.50 -21.14
CA GLU A 635 30.10 -5.22 -21.93
C GLU A 635 29.58 -6.62 -22.21
N PHE A 636 29.30 -6.92 -23.47
CA PHE A 636 28.84 -8.25 -23.86
C PHE A 636 30.03 -9.15 -24.10
N GLU A 637 30.02 -10.33 -23.48
CA GLU A 637 31.01 -11.36 -23.79
C GLU A 637 30.89 -11.66 -25.28
N THR A 638 31.91 -11.28 -26.05
CA THR A 638 32.04 -11.74 -27.42
C THR A 638 32.18 -13.24 -27.33
N LEU A 639 31.27 -14.00 -27.95
CA LEU A 639 31.59 -15.35 -28.36
C LEU A 639 32.84 -15.20 -29.22
N ALA A 640 34.01 -15.41 -28.61
CA ALA A 640 35.21 -15.56 -29.38
C ALA A 640 34.88 -16.71 -30.32
N VAL A 641 34.84 -16.43 -31.63
CA VAL A 641 35.38 -17.39 -32.56
C VAL A 641 36.77 -17.63 -32.00
N GLN A 642 36.95 -18.70 -31.23
CA GLN A 642 38.28 -19.26 -31.05
C GLN A 642 38.84 -19.25 -32.46
N GLY A 643 39.92 -18.51 -32.71
CA GLY A 643 40.67 -18.72 -33.94
C GLY A 643 41.02 -20.19 -33.91
N ILE A 644 40.26 -21.00 -34.62
CA ILE A 644 40.34 -22.45 -34.59
C ILE A 644 41.62 -22.80 -35.33
N SER A 645 42.70 -22.89 -34.57
CA SER A 645 43.60 -24.03 -34.66
C SER A 645 43.01 -25.19 -33.83
N ASP A 646 41.78 -25.64 -34.13
CA ASP A 646 41.34 -26.95 -33.65
C ASP A 646 42.10 -28.00 -34.44
N SER A 647 42.85 -28.80 -33.71
CA SER A 647 43.44 -30.05 -34.18
C SER A 647 42.41 -31.08 -34.67
N LYS A 648 41.10 -30.80 -34.52
CA LYS A 648 39.95 -31.64 -34.88
C LYS A 648 39.45 -31.47 -36.32
N LEU A 649 39.72 -30.33 -36.98
CA LEU A 649 39.23 -30.04 -38.32
C LEU A 649 40.37 -29.57 -39.22
N GLN A 650 40.73 -30.36 -40.23
CA GLN A 650 41.65 -29.92 -41.28
C GLN A 650 40.92 -29.89 -42.62
N LEU A 651 40.99 -28.75 -43.31
CA LEU A 651 40.43 -28.57 -44.65
C LEU A 651 41.56 -28.32 -45.65
N TYR A 652 41.62 -29.14 -46.71
CA TYR A 652 42.61 -28.99 -47.78
C TYR A 652 42.13 -29.60 -49.10
N PRO A 653 42.63 -29.17 -50.27
CA PRO A 653 43.44 -27.97 -50.45
C PRO A 653 42.61 -26.71 -50.19
N ASN A 654 43.26 -25.62 -49.84
CA ASN A 654 42.64 -24.29 -49.76
C ASN A 654 43.70 -23.27 -50.20
N PRO A 655 43.59 -22.66 -51.41
CA PRO A 655 42.45 -22.69 -52.33
C PRO A 655 42.18 -24.05 -53.02
N ALA A 656 40.93 -24.29 -53.44
CA ALA A 656 40.47 -25.53 -54.06
C ALA A 656 39.78 -25.31 -55.42
N LYS A 657 39.92 -26.29 -56.33
CA LYS A 657 39.32 -26.25 -57.68
C LYS A 657 38.00 -27.00 -57.76
N ASN A 658 38.01 -28.31 -57.60
CA ASN A 658 36.82 -29.14 -57.79
C ASN A 658 36.37 -29.87 -56.52
N GLU A 659 37.25 -29.99 -55.53
CA GLU A 659 36.99 -30.76 -54.32
C GLU A 659 37.77 -30.19 -53.13
N ILE A 660 37.22 -30.40 -51.94
CA ILE A 660 37.90 -30.21 -50.66
C ILE A 660 37.84 -31.51 -49.86
N PHE A 661 38.87 -31.74 -49.08
CA PHE A 661 38.95 -32.81 -48.10
C PHE A 661 38.81 -32.23 -46.70
N VAL A 662 37.92 -32.82 -45.92
CA VAL A 662 37.66 -32.45 -44.53
C VAL A 662 38.06 -33.63 -43.64
N ASN A 663 39.18 -33.48 -42.93
CA ASN A 663 39.61 -34.43 -41.92
C ASN A 663 38.97 -34.05 -40.58
N TRP A 664 37.99 -34.85 -40.14
CA TRP A 664 37.14 -34.60 -38.99
C TRP A 664 37.44 -35.59 -37.87
N LYS A 665 38.00 -35.12 -36.76
CA LYS A 665 38.37 -35.96 -35.61
C LYS A 665 37.34 -35.87 -34.48
N SER A 666 36.06 -36.06 -34.81
CA SER A 666 34.96 -36.21 -33.84
C SER A 666 33.97 -37.28 -34.32
N SER A 667 32.87 -37.49 -33.60
CA SER A 667 31.74 -38.34 -34.01
C SER A 667 31.06 -37.81 -35.27
N ASP A 668 30.27 -38.66 -35.94
CA ASP A 668 29.54 -38.30 -37.15
C ASP A 668 28.72 -37.01 -36.94
N ALA A 669 28.84 -36.07 -37.88
CA ALA A 669 28.26 -34.74 -37.83
C ALA A 669 27.55 -34.38 -39.14
N ALA A 670 26.78 -33.30 -39.13
CA ALA A 670 26.24 -32.71 -40.36
C ALA A 670 27.06 -31.46 -40.72
N TYR A 671 27.25 -31.22 -42.01
CA TYR A 671 27.84 -29.97 -42.49
C TYR A 671 26.94 -29.22 -43.48
N SER A 672 27.14 -27.92 -43.55
CA SER A 672 26.57 -27.01 -44.55
C SER A 672 27.67 -26.15 -45.17
N ILE A 673 27.47 -25.72 -46.42
CA ILE A 673 28.34 -24.75 -47.09
C ILE A 673 27.54 -23.47 -47.34
N ILE A 674 28.11 -22.34 -46.97
CA ILE A 674 27.53 -21.01 -47.15
C ILE A 674 28.49 -20.08 -47.89
N ASP A 675 27.94 -19.13 -48.63
CA ASP A 675 28.73 -18.11 -49.32
C ASP A 675 29.20 -16.98 -48.36
N ALA A 676 29.98 -16.04 -48.89
CA ALA A 676 30.46 -14.89 -48.13
C ALA A 676 29.36 -13.92 -47.65
N LYS A 677 28.14 -14.00 -48.20
CA LYS A 677 26.98 -13.21 -47.80
C LYS A 677 26.11 -13.93 -46.76
N GLY A 678 26.46 -15.16 -46.40
CA GLY A 678 25.71 -16.00 -45.46
C GLY A 678 24.56 -16.77 -46.11
N SER A 679 24.44 -16.75 -47.44
CA SER A 679 23.44 -17.57 -48.14
C SER A 679 23.84 -19.03 -48.08
N LEU A 680 22.89 -19.91 -47.74
CA LEU A 680 23.08 -21.35 -47.76
C LEU A 680 23.21 -21.86 -49.20
N ILE A 681 24.33 -22.51 -49.51
CA ILE A 681 24.64 -23.00 -50.87
C ILE A 681 24.42 -24.51 -50.99
N SER A 682 24.71 -25.26 -49.93
CA SER A 682 24.48 -26.70 -49.89
C SER A 682 24.12 -27.16 -48.48
N HIS A 683 23.15 -28.09 -48.41
CA HIS A 683 22.60 -28.62 -47.16
C HIS A 683 22.86 -30.12 -47.03
N GLN A 684 23.18 -30.54 -45.79
CA GLN A 684 23.05 -31.90 -45.27
C GLN A 684 23.70 -33.02 -46.10
N SER A 685 25.02 -33.03 -46.05
CA SER A 685 25.77 -34.27 -46.25
C SER A 685 26.39 -34.70 -44.92
N LYS A 686 26.33 -36.01 -44.65
CA LYS A 686 26.91 -36.61 -43.46
C LYS A 686 28.42 -36.47 -43.51
N LEU A 687 29.02 -35.97 -42.44
CA LEU A 687 30.46 -35.98 -42.19
C LEU A 687 30.75 -37.15 -41.25
N ILE A 688 31.52 -38.13 -41.68
CA ILE A 688 31.94 -39.24 -40.82
C ILE A 688 33.26 -38.90 -40.12
N SER A 689 33.57 -39.59 -39.03
CA SER A 689 34.90 -39.48 -38.42
C SER A 689 36.00 -39.87 -39.42
N GLY A 690 37.08 -39.09 -39.50
CA GLY A 690 38.19 -39.27 -40.45
C GLY A 690 38.11 -38.38 -41.69
N LYS A 691 38.59 -38.88 -42.83
CA LYS A 691 38.70 -38.11 -44.08
C LYS A 691 37.41 -38.16 -44.88
N ASN A 692 36.84 -37.00 -45.17
CA ASN A 692 35.65 -36.82 -46.00
C ASN A 692 36.02 -36.07 -47.27
N ARG A 693 35.48 -36.51 -48.42
CA ARG A 693 35.63 -35.82 -49.71
C ARG A 693 34.35 -35.06 -50.02
N ILE A 694 34.45 -33.78 -50.33
CA ILE A 694 33.32 -32.92 -50.70
C ILE A 694 33.59 -32.34 -52.09
N ASP A 695 32.67 -32.58 -53.02
CA ASP A 695 32.69 -32.02 -54.36
C ASP A 695 32.16 -30.57 -54.33
N ILE A 696 32.97 -29.64 -54.81
CA ILE A 696 32.67 -28.21 -54.91
C ILE A 696 32.74 -27.69 -56.35
N SER A 697 32.77 -28.59 -57.35
CA SER A 697 32.88 -28.25 -58.77
C SER A 697 31.76 -27.34 -59.28
N LYS A 698 30.59 -27.40 -58.64
CA LYS A 698 29.41 -26.59 -58.97
C LYS A 698 29.42 -25.18 -58.35
N LEU A 699 30.38 -24.89 -57.46
CA LEU A 699 30.52 -23.57 -56.85
C LEU A 699 31.22 -22.61 -57.80
N THR A 700 30.75 -21.36 -57.88
CA THR A 700 31.47 -20.29 -58.58
C THR A 700 32.74 -19.89 -57.82
N SER A 701 33.74 -19.32 -58.49
CA SER A 701 34.94 -18.80 -57.83
C SER A 701 34.59 -17.77 -56.77
N GLY A 702 35.12 -17.93 -55.55
CA GLY A 702 34.72 -17.09 -54.43
C GLY A 702 35.13 -17.61 -53.06
N VAL A 703 34.76 -16.86 -52.03
CA VAL A 703 34.97 -17.24 -50.63
C VAL A 703 33.73 -17.94 -50.10
N TYR A 704 33.95 -19.10 -49.49
CA TYR A 704 32.91 -19.92 -48.87
C TYR A 704 33.31 -20.31 -47.46
N PHE A 705 32.31 -20.72 -46.68
CA PHE A 705 32.51 -21.27 -45.36
C PHE A 705 31.83 -22.63 -45.28
N ILE A 706 32.49 -23.59 -44.66
CA ILE A 706 31.86 -24.83 -44.23
C ILE A 706 31.55 -24.73 -42.74
N GLU A 707 30.31 -25.02 -42.36
CA GLU A 707 29.84 -25.08 -40.98
C GLU A 707 29.52 -26.53 -40.62
N ILE A 708 30.05 -27.02 -39.50
CA ILE A 708 29.87 -28.38 -38.99
C ILE A 708 29.20 -28.27 -37.62
N TYR A 709 28.11 -29.01 -37.41
CA TYR A 709 27.37 -29.02 -36.15
C TYR A 709 27.70 -30.28 -35.34
N ASP A 710 28.32 -30.12 -34.17
CA ASP A 710 28.72 -31.20 -33.26
C ASP A 710 28.28 -30.89 -31.82
N ALA A 711 27.48 -31.77 -31.22
CA ALA A 711 27.04 -31.72 -29.83
C ALA A 711 26.58 -30.31 -29.34
N GLY A 712 25.80 -29.59 -30.17
CA GLY A 712 25.27 -28.26 -29.84
C GLY A 712 26.23 -27.08 -30.07
N LYS A 713 27.41 -27.32 -30.63
CA LYS A 713 28.37 -26.28 -31.05
C LYS A 713 28.51 -26.27 -32.58
N SER A 714 28.66 -25.09 -33.18
CA SER A 714 28.99 -24.95 -34.59
C SER A 714 30.48 -24.64 -34.78
N ILE A 715 31.15 -25.41 -35.63
CA ILE A 715 32.54 -25.18 -36.05
C ILE A 715 32.50 -24.66 -37.47
N ARG A 716 33.09 -23.49 -37.72
CA ARG A 716 33.11 -22.84 -39.03
C ARG A 716 34.54 -22.66 -39.53
N THR A 717 34.81 -23.06 -40.77
CA THR A 717 36.11 -22.76 -41.41
C THR A 717 35.95 -22.24 -42.83
N LYS A 718 36.87 -21.37 -43.25
CA LYS A 718 36.86 -20.68 -44.55
C LYS A 718 37.61 -21.50 -45.60
N PHE A 719 37.08 -21.58 -46.81
CA PHE A 719 37.84 -22.02 -47.99
C PHE A 719 37.61 -21.12 -49.21
N ILE A 720 38.57 -21.12 -50.12
CA ILE A 720 38.55 -20.32 -51.35
C ILE A 720 38.36 -21.27 -52.53
N LYS A 721 37.27 -21.10 -53.27
CA LYS A 721 37.03 -21.76 -54.56
C LYS A 721 37.72 -20.95 -55.65
N GLN A 722 38.61 -21.59 -56.40
CA GLN A 722 39.26 -21.01 -57.59
C GLN A 722 38.37 -21.06 -58.82
#